data_AF-H0J0W0-F1
#
_entry.id   AF-H0J0W0-F1
#
_cell.length_a   1.000
_cell.length_b   1.000
_cell.length_c   1.000
_cell.angle_alpha   90.00
_cell.angle_beta   90.00
_cell.angle_gamma   90.00
#
_symmetry.space_group_name_H-M   'P 1'
#
loop_
_entity.id
_entity.type
_entity.pdbx_description
1 polymer ?
#
loop_
_entity_poly.entity_id
_entity_poly.type
_entity_poly.pdbx_seq_one_letter_code
_entity_poly.pdbx_strand_id
1 'polypeptide(L)'
;MDIADFCDTFFEEAEELLADMEQHLLELDVDDPDSEQLNAIFRAAHSIKGGAGTFGFSVLQKTTHIFENLLDHARKGELTLRADLVDTFLEAKDIMHEQLDAYRNEEEPNQEAYERICQVLQQIALEEIGQTLEAPAAPAPTVTQPSKAESSKRETPEEGETHLLVALLNVNDKDRTLLVEELEQLGDIQSHSGDDKRYEVILKGGVSADDIEAVMCFIIEPEQISISSVAAGDPAREPEPAPNVPAPASSPAVEEVVSTADNAPAVPKQSDKSSPKANDKPAKAAPKKAASESSSIRVSVDKVDQIINLVGELIITQSMLDQTVSDLDDQSVGNSSLQNGMSLLQRNARDLQEAVMSIRMIPMEFVFSRFPRVVRDTAGKLNKEIELVTEGKSTELDKSLVERITDPLTHLVRNSLDHGIEMPDEREALGKPRVGKLVLSARHQGGNILIEVRDDGAGMDRERLLDKARENGLNVSDAMSDEDVFQLIFAPGFSTAKEVTDVSGRGVGMDVVKRNIQGMGGRVEIQSKKGEGTNTRIVLPLTLAILDGMSIKVGGETFILPLSTVLESLQPAKGDMYAMAGDDVVIKVRDEYLPVIAIHEVLDVENAITDPTKSIAVIVQGEGRRYAMLVDELIGQQQVVVKNLEDNYRKVPGVSAATILGDGSVALILDITGLHRLSRAKKEAGKVTNHPHLAYYKEAEPS
;
A
#
# COMPACT_ATOMS: atom_id res chain seq x y z
N MET A 1 13.14 -26.16 1.81
CA MET A 1 13.03 -24.71 1.98
C MET A 1 14.42 -24.21 2.29
N ASP A 2 14.86 -23.18 1.59
CA ASP A 2 16.20 -22.60 1.72
C ASP A 2 16.25 -21.69 2.97
N ILE A 3 17.43 -21.46 3.55
CA ILE A 3 17.58 -20.57 4.72
C ILE A 3 17.14 -19.13 4.37
N ALA A 4 17.28 -18.75 3.09
CA ALA A 4 16.77 -17.49 2.56
C ALA A 4 15.24 -17.35 2.69
N ASP A 5 14.47 -18.43 2.45
CA ASP A 5 13.01 -18.41 2.57
C ASP A 5 12.56 -18.15 4.02
N PHE A 6 13.32 -18.65 4.99
CA PHE A 6 13.07 -18.44 6.42
C PHE A 6 13.41 -17.01 6.88
N CYS A 7 14.51 -16.43 6.37
CA CYS A 7 14.85 -15.04 6.64
C CYS A 7 13.77 -14.09 6.10
N ASP A 8 13.28 -14.30 4.88
CA ASP A 8 12.24 -13.47 4.28
C ASP A 8 10.93 -13.52 5.08
N THR A 9 10.55 -14.72 5.53
CA THR A 9 9.36 -14.91 6.38
C THR A 9 9.52 -14.17 7.72
N PHE A 10 10.69 -14.23 8.34
CA PHE A 10 10.98 -13.48 9.56
C PHE A 10 10.89 -11.97 9.36
N PHE A 11 11.43 -11.44 8.25
CA PHE A 11 11.37 -10.00 7.98
C PHE A 11 9.93 -9.51 7.82
N GLU A 12 9.10 -10.26 7.08
CA GLU A 12 7.67 -9.94 6.95
C GLU A 12 6.94 -9.99 8.30
N GLU A 13 7.19 -11.04 9.10
CA GLU A 13 6.57 -11.18 10.43
C GLU A 13 7.03 -10.08 11.40
N ALA A 14 8.32 -9.75 11.44
CA ALA A 14 8.84 -8.69 12.27
C ALA A 14 8.28 -7.31 11.87
N GLU A 15 8.07 -7.07 10.57
CA GLU A 15 7.44 -5.85 10.06
C GLU A 15 5.97 -5.74 10.50
N GLU A 16 5.20 -6.85 10.44
CA GLU A 16 3.84 -6.94 10.97
C GLU A 16 3.82 -6.67 12.49
N LEU A 17 4.69 -7.32 13.26
CA LEU A 17 4.77 -7.17 14.71
C LEU A 17 5.16 -5.74 15.14
N LEU A 18 6.07 -5.08 14.41
CA LEU A 18 6.44 -3.69 14.67
C LEU A 18 5.29 -2.72 14.36
N ALA A 19 4.47 -3.01 13.34
CA ALA A 19 3.28 -2.22 13.02
C ALA A 19 2.19 -2.37 14.09
N ASP A 20 1.92 -3.60 14.53
CA ASP A 20 0.97 -3.88 15.63
C ASP A 20 1.42 -3.21 16.94
N MET A 21 2.72 -3.27 17.23
CA MET A 21 3.32 -2.59 18.38
C MET A 21 3.11 -1.07 18.32
N GLU A 22 3.28 -0.44 17.15
CA GLU A 22 3.03 0.99 16.95
C GLU A 22 1.58 1.35 17.23
N GLN A 23 0.65 0.58 16.67
CA GLN A 23 -0.77 0.83 16.83
C GLN A 23 -1.16 0.77 18.31
N HIS A 24 -0.73 -0.27 19.02
CA HIS A 24 -1.02 -0.40 20.45
C HIS A 24 -0.37 0.70 21.28
N LEU A 25 0.85 1.15 20.95
CA LEU A 25 1.48 2.28 21.64
C LEU A 25 0.75 3.60 21.41
N LEU A 26 0.20 3.83 20.21
CA LEU A 26 -0.55 5.04 19.88
C LEU A 26 -1.96 5.09 20.50
N GLU A 27 -2.59 3.93 20.68
CA GLU A 27 -3.92 3.80 21.29
C GLU A 27 -3.88 3.73 22.82
N LEU A 28 -2.70 3.53 23.42
CA LEU A 28 -2.53 3.37 24.86
C LEU A 28 -2.93 4.64 25.63
N ASP A 29 -3.87 4.49 26.56
CA ASP A 29 -4.18 5.53 27.54
C ASP A 29 -3.11 5.54 28.63
N VAL A 30 -2.44 6.68 28.81
CA VAL A 30 -1.36 6.84 29.78
C VAL A 30 -1.89 6.91 31.22
N ASP A 31 -3.11 7.41 31.39
CA ASP A 31 -3.73 7.58 32.72
C ASP A 31 -4.38 6.29 33.23
N ASP A 32 -4.78 5.38 32.33
CA ASP A 32 -5.35 4.06 32.65
C ASP A 32 -4.90 3.01 31.61
N PRO A 33 -3.64 2.54 31.69
CA PRO A 33 -3.08 1.66 30.68
C PRO A 33 -3.74 0.29 30.68
N ASP A 34 -4.29 -0.11 29.54
CA ASP A 34 -4.89 -1.43 29.37
C ASP A 34 -3.82 -2.53 29.43
N SER A 35 -3.96 -3.41 30.42
CA SER A 35 -3.09 -4.58 30.60
C SER A 35 -3.04 -5.48 29.36
N GLU A 36 -4.13 -5.61 28.60
CA GLU A 36 -4.19 -6.43 27.40
C GLU A 36 -3.34 -5.82 26.26
N GLN A 37 -3.40 -4.50 26.09
CA GLN A 37 -2.57 -3.76 25.13
C GLN A 37 -1.08 -3.85 25.48
N LEU A 38 -0.71 -3.67 26.77
CA LEU A 38 0.69 -3.82 27.21
C LEU A 38 1.21 -5.24 27.02
N ASN A 39 0.37 -6.26 27.26
CA ASN A 39 0.72 -7.65 27.00
C ASN A 39 0.91 -7.90 25.49
N ALA A 40 0.11 -7.29 24.62
CA ALA A 40 0.26 -7.41 23.17
C ALA A 40 1.58 -6.80 22.67
N ILE A 41 1.91 -5.58 23.12
CA ILE A 41 3.18 -4.90 22.80
C ILE A 41 4.37 -5.75 23.26
N PHE A 42 4.30 -6.32 24.48
CA PHE A 42 5.37 -7.19 25.00
C PHE A 42 5.53 -8.47 24.18
N ARG A 43 4.43 -9.13 23.77
CA ARG A 43 4.49 -10.33 22.92
C ARG A 43 5.17 -10.03 21.59
N ALA A 44 4.83 -8.91 20.96
CA ALA A 44 5.47 -8.48 19.72
C ALA A 44 6.98 -8.30 19.90
N ALA A 45 7.41 -7.59 20.95
CA ALA A 45 8.83 -7.43 21.26
C ALA A 45 9.53 -8.77 21.54
N HIS A 46 8.91 -9.65 22.32
CA HIS A 46 9.48 -10.95 22.67
C HIS A 46 9.70 -11.84 21.42
N SER A 47 8.72 -11.89 20.51
CA SER A 47 8.82 -12.64 19.26
C SER A 47 9.91 -12.09 18.34
N ILE A 48 10.03 -10.76 18.21
CA ILE A 48 11.08 -10.11 17.42
C ILE A 48 12.47 -10.45 17.99
N LYS A 49 12.64 -10.40 19.31
CA LYS A 49 13.89 -10.79 19.98
C LYS A 49 14.25 -12.25 19.69
N GLY A 50 13.28 -13.15 19.77
CA GLY A 50 13.45 -14.58 19.49
C GLY A 50 13.96 -14.81 18.07
N GLY A 51 13.23 -14.30 17.07
CA GLY A 51 13.64 -14.44 15.67
C GLY A 51 14.98 -13.76 15.36
N ALA A 52 15.22 -12.56 15.89
CA ALA A 52 16.51 -11.88 15.74
C ALA A 52 17.68 -12.71 16.31
N GLY A 53 17.46 -13.43 17.42
CA GLY A 53 18.43 -14.36 17.99
C GLY A 53 18.71 -15.56 17.09
N THR A 54 17.67 -16.17 16.52
CA THR A 54 17.77 -17.33 15.61
C THR A 54 18.58 -17.03 14.36
N PHE A 55 18.41 -15.84 13.77
CA PHE A 55 19.11 -15.42 12.54
C PHE A 55 20.42 -14.66 12.79
N GLY A 56 20.81 -14.42 14.05
CA GLY A 56 22.07 -13.76 14.40
C GLY A 56 22.08 -12.24 14.23
N PHE A 57 20.90 -11.61 14.18
CA PHE A 57 20.72 -10.15 14.09
C PHE A 57 20.96 -9.48 15.45
N SER A 58 22.23 -9.47 15.87
CA SER A 58 22.64 -9.12 17.23
C SER A 58 22.28 -7.70 17.68
N VAL A 59 22.22 -6.73 16.77
CA VAL A 59 21.87 -5.33 17.10
C VAL A 59 20.36 -5.22 17.37
N LEU A 60 19.55 -5.85 16.52
CA LEU A 60 18.11 -5.92 16.67
C LEU A 60 17.74 -6.66 17.97
N GLN A 61 18.32 -7.85 18.18
CA GLN A 61 18.11 -8.64 19.39
C GLN A 61 18.40 -7.86 20.67
N LYS A 62 19.49 -7.08 20.71
CA LYS A 62 19.86 -6.27 21.89
C LYS A 62 18.90 -5.11 22.12
N THR A 63 18.53 -4.41 21.06
CA THR A 63 17.59 -3.28 21.13
C THR A 63 16.24 -3.76 21.66
N THR A 64 15.72 -4.84 21.09
CA THR A 64 14.44 -5.43 21.49
C THR A 64 14.48 -5.99 22.91
N HIS A 65 15.59 -6.57 23.35
CA HIS A 65 15.73 -7.06 24.73
C HIS A 65 15.67 -5.92 25.77
N ILE A 66 16.36 -4.80 25.54
CA ILE A 66 16.29 -3.65 26.47
C ILE A 66 14.86 -3.10 26.52
N PHE A 67 14.21 -3.03 25.37
CA PHE A 67 12.84 -2.56 25.23
C PHE A 67 11.83 -3.48 25.93
N GLU A 68 11.95 -4.80 25.73
CA GLU A 68 11.12 -5.82 26.38
C GLU A 68 11.22 -5.75 27.90
N ASN A 69 12.42 -5.53 28.46
CA ASN A 69 12.61 -5.40 29.90
C ASN A 69 11.87 -4.17 30.47
N LEU A 70 11.90 -3.03 29.78
CA LEU A 70 11.13 -1.84 30.19
C LEU A 70 9.61 -2.09 30.15
N LEU A 71 9.14 -2.79 29.12
CA LEU A 71 7.74 -3.19 29.02
C LEU A 71 7.32 -4.16 30.12
N ASP A 72 8.20 -5.07 30.53
CA ASP A 72 7.94 -5.99 31.65
C ASP A 72 7.72 -5.24 32.97
N HIS A 73 8.52 -4.21 33.23
CA HIS A 73 8.34 -3.34 34.40
C HIS A 73 7.04 -2.51 34.31
N ALA A 74 6.68 -2.02 33.12
CA ALA A 74 5.40 -1.34 32.91
C ALA A 74 4.21 -2.28 33.18
N ARG A 75 4.28 -3.53 32.72
CA ARG A 75 3.25 -4.57 32.94
C ARG A 75 3.10 -4.93 34.42
N LYS A 76 4.20 -4.96 35.18
CA LYS A 76 4.19 -5.23 36.63
C LYS A 76 3.75 -4.04 37.48
N GLY A 77 3.48 -2.87 36.85
CA GLY A 77 3.16 -1.63 37.55
C GLY A 77 4.35 -1.04 38.33
N GLU A 78 5.57 -1.47 38.00
CA GLU A 78 6.82 -1.00 38.60
C GLU A 78 7.35 0.26 37.88
N LEU A 79 6.89 0.51 36.65
CA LEU A 79 7.17 1.69 35.84
C LEU A 79 5.87 2.43 35.54
N THR A 80 5.79 3.72 35.88
CA THR A 80 4.61 4.54 35.56
C THR A 80 4.71 5.07 34.14
N LEU A 81 3.73 4.72 33.29
CA LEU A 81 3.66 5.22 31.92
C LEU A 81 3.38 6.72 31.92
N ARG A 82 4.11 7.44 31.06
CA ARG A 82 3.96 8.88 30.82
C ARG A 82 4.05 9.13 29.31
N ALA A 83 3.53 10.27 28.83
CA ALA A 83 3.51 10.57 27.40
C ALA A 83 4.92 10.61 26.77
N ASP A 84 5.91 11.12 27.50
CA ASP A 84 7.33 11.13 27.10
C ASP A 84 7.93 9.72 26.99
N LEU A 85 7.51 8.79 27.85
CA LEU A 85 7.90 7.39 27.79
C LEU A 85 7.32 6.69 26.54
N VAL A 86 6.05 6.93 26.22
CA VAL A 86 5.40 6.39 25.02
C VAL A 86 6.07 6.93 23.75
N ASP A 87 6.38 8.22 23.71
CA ASP A 87 7.12 8.82 22.58
C ASP A 87 8.50 8.17 22.41
N THR A 88 9.19 7.88 23.52
CA THR A 88 10.47 7.15 23.50
C THR A 88 10.31 5.70 23.02
N PHE A 89 9.21 5.03 23.37
CA PHE A 89 8.93 3.69 22.90
C PHE A 89 8.64 3.64 21.39
N LEU A 90 7.93 4.64 20.87
CA LEU A 90 7.72 4.81 19.44
C LEU A 90 9.05 5.06 18.71
N GLU A 91 9.94 5.88 19.29
CA GLU A 91 11.29 6.08 18.76
C GLU A 91 12.10 4.77 18.76
N ALA A 92 12.03 3.97 19.83
CA ALA A 92 12.72 2.69 19.91
C ALA A 92 12.24 1.70 18.86
N LYS A 93 10.93 1.62 18.64
CA LYS A 93 10.32 0.84 17.56
C LYS A 93 10.85 1.29 16.19
N ASP A 94 10.95 2.60 15.94
CA ASP A 94 11.41 3.10 14.64
C ASP A 94 12.87 2.70 14.38
N ILE A 95 13.72 2.73 15.41
CA ILE A 95 15.10 2.23 15.31
C ILE A 95 15.13 0.71 15.06
N MET A 96 14.24 -0.06 15.67
CA MET A 96 14.14 -1.50 15.36
C MET A 96 13.71 -1.74 13.91
N HIS A 97 12.82 -0.91 13.36
CA HIS A 97 12.44 -0.98 11.95
C HIS A 97 13.62 -0.64 11.03
N GLU A 98 14.38 0.42 11.31
CA GLU A 98 15.58 0.77 10.55
C GLU A 98 16.64 -0.34 10.61
N GLN A 99 16.82 -0.98 11.76
CA GLN A 99 17.70 -2.13 11.92
C GLN A 99 17.23 -3.33 11.09
N LEU A 100 15.93 -3.62 11.09
CA LEU A 100 15.32 -4.68 10.30
C LEU A 100 15.54 -4.44 8.79
N ASP A 101 15.30 -3.22 8.32
CA ASP A 101 15.53 -2.81 6.93
C ASP A 101 17.00 -2.93 6.52
N ALA A 102 17.93 -2.54 7.40
CA ALA A 102 19.35 -2.68 7.15
C ALA A 102 19.72 -4.17 6.96
N TYR A 103 19.27 -5.05 7.86
CA TYR A 103 19.50 -6.49 7.73
C TYR A 103 18.86 -7.10 6.48
N ARG A 104 17.65 -6.66 6.10
CA ARG A 104 16.97 -7.09 4.87
C ARG A 104 17.74 -6.73 3.61
N ASN A 105 18.42 -5.59 3.62
CA ASN A 105 19.24 -5.10 2.52
C ASN A 105 20.71 -5.57 2.58
N GLU A 106 21.04 -6.49 3.48
CA GLU A 106 22.42 -6.96 3.75
C GLU A 106 23.41 -5.83 4.16
N GLU A 107 22.88 -4.76 4.77
CA GLU A 107 23.64 -3.63 5.28
C GLU A 107 23.85 -3.73 6.81
N GLU A 108 24.90 -3.07 7.32
CA GLU A 108 25.08 -2.93 8.77
C GLU A 108 24.16 -1.84 9.33
N PRO A 109 23.41 -2.10 10.41
CA PRO A 109 22.56 -1.09 11.03
C PRO A 109 23.35 0.15 11.51
N ASN A 110 22.68 1.31 11.54
CA ASN A 110 23.30 2.54 11.99
C ASN A 110 23.71 2.47 13.48
N GLN A 111 25.02 2.34 13.71
CA GLN A 111 25.61 2.19 15.03
C GLN A 111 25.34 3.39 15.96
N GLU A 112 25.36 4.62 15.43
CA GLU A 112 25.16 5.84 16.21
C GLU A 112 23.69 5.95 16.69
N ALA A 113 22.75 5.54 15.83
CA ALA A 113 21.33 5.52 16.16
C ALA A 113 21.01 4.42 17.20
N TYR A 114 21.61 3.24 17.06
CA TYR A 114 21.54 2.14 18.04
C TYR A 114 22.09 2.55 19.41
N GLU A 115 23.30 3.12 19.46
CA GLU A 115 23.92 3.51 20.74
C GLU A 115 23.10 4.57 21.47
N ARG A 116 22.58 5.54 20.73
CA ARG A 116 21.71 6.59 21.26
C ARG A 116 20.44 6.03 21.88
N ILE A 117 19.71 5.17 21.17
CA ILE A 117 18.44 4.64 21.70
C ILE A 117 18.67 3.72 22.90
N CYS A 118 19.72 2.88 22.86
CA CYS A 118 20.08 2.04 24.00
C CYS A 118 20.41 2.88 25.25
N GLN A 119 21.14 3.98 25.09
CA GLN A 119 21.44 4.90 26.19
C GLN A 119 20.16 5.53 26.76
N VAL A 120 19.25 6.00 25.90
CA VAL A 120 17.98 6.61 26.33
C VAL A 120 17.13 5.60 27.10
N LEU A 121 16.95 4.38 26.57
CA LEU A 121 16.18 3.32 27.22
C LEU A 121 16.83 2.88 28.55
N GLN A 122 18.16 2.76 28.60
CA GLN A 122 18.88 2.43 29.83
C GLN A 122 18.80 3.55 30.89
N GLN A 123 18.82 4.81 30.46
CA GLN A 123 18.67 5.95 31.35
C GLN A 123 17.28 5.97 32.00
N ILE A 124 16.24 5.70 31.21
CA ILE A 124 14.86 5.54 31.72
C ILE A 124 14.78 4.40 32.74
N ALA A 125 15.41 3.26 32.44
CA ALA A 125 15.46 2.14 33.38
C ALA A 125 16.16 2.54 34.70
N LEU A 126 17.22 3.33 34.62
CA LEU A 126 17.97 3.78 35.79
C LEU A 126 17.19 4.81 36.63
N GLU A 127 16.51 5.75 35.97
CA GLU A 127 15.77 6.84 36.62
C GLU A 127 14.50 6.36 37.33
N GLU A 128 13.79 5.40 36.75
CA GLU A 128 12.50 4.93 37.27
C GLU A 128 12.59 3.64 38.10
N ILE A 129 13.54 2.74 37.79
CA ILE A 129 13.63 1.39 38.40
C ILE A 129 14.86 1.26 39.33
N GLY A 130 15.84 2.17 39.25
CA GLY A 130 17.01 2.20 40.14
C GLY A 130 18.03 1.08 39.90
N GLN A 131 18.03 0.45 38.72
CA GLN A 131 18.98 -0.60 38.33
C GLN A 131 19.72 -0.24 37.02
N THR A 132 21.02 -0.56 36.96
CA THR A 132 21.80 -0.53 35.73
C THR A 132 21.58 -1.81 34.93
N LEU A 133 20.97 -1.71 33.75
CA LEU A 133 20.87 -2.81 32.79
C LEU A 133 22.25 -3.02 32.12
N GLU A 134 23.03 -3.99 32.57
CA GLU A 134 24.30 -4.36 31.93
C GLU A 134 24.07 -5.25 30.69
N ALA A 135 24.73 -4.92 29.57
CA ALA A 135 24.88 -5.83 28.43
C ALA A 135 26.07 -6.78 28.64
N PRO A 136 26.03 -8.05 28.22
CA PRO A 136 27.18 -8.95 28.34
C PRO A 136 28.34 -8.48 27.45
N ALA A 137 29.54 -8.39 28.04
CA ALA A 137 30.76 -8.03 27.36
C ALA A 137 31.21 -9.10 26.34
N ALA A 138 31.51 -8.67 25.12
CA ALA A 138 32.18 -9.49 24.11
C ALA A 138 33.65 -9.80 24.53
N PRO A 139 34.24 -10.94 24.10
CA PRO A 139 35.55 -11.37 24.55
C PRO A 139 36.67 -10.50 23.95
N ALA A 140 37.61 -10.07 24.79
CA ALA A 140 38.79 -9.31 24.38
C ALA A 140 39.84 -10.17 23.66
N PRO A 141 40.69 -9.58 22.79
CA PRO A 141 41.54 -10.32 21.87
C PRO A 141 42.83 -10.83 22.52
N THR A 142 43.21 -12.05 22.12
CA THR A 142 44.41 -12.77 22.53
C THR A 142 45.70 -12.10 22.03
N VAL A 143 46.61 -11.76 22.94
CA VAL A 143 48.03 -11.51 22.64
C VAL A 143 48.91 -12.54 23.36
N THR A 144 49.81 -13.13 22.59
CA THR A 144 50.64 -14.32 22.84
C THR A 144 51.88 -14.06 23.72
N GLN A 145 52.21 -15.04 24.58
CA GLN A 145 53.55 -15.59 24.99
C GLN A 145 53.71 -15.81 26.52
N PRO A 146 54.62 -16.69 27.01
CA PRO A 146 54.77 -18.13 26.71
C PRO A 146 54.93 -19.02 27.99
N SER A 147 54.46 -20.26 27.88
CA SER A 147 54.88 -21.52 28.57
C SER A 147 55.40 -21.49 30.02
N LYS A 148 54.63 -22.14 30.92
CA LYS A 148 55.16 -23.30 31.66
C LYS A 148 54.06 -24.28 32.09
N ALA A 149 54.35 -25.54 31.83
CA ALA A 149 53.50 -26.71 32.01
C ALA A 149 53.22 -27.06 33.47
N GLU A 150 51.99 -27.47 33.74
CA GLU A 150 51.71 -28.57 34.65
C GLU A 150 50.51 -29.36 34.14
N SER A 151 50.71 -30.68 34.08
CA SER A 151 49.83 -31.64 33.44
C SER A 151 48.72 -32.11 34.38
N SER A 152 47.48 -32.08 33.91
CA SER A 152 46.47 -33.08 34.30
C SER A 152 45.70 -33.51 33.07
N LYS A 153 46.02 -34.72 32.62
CA LYS A 153 45.38 -35.43 31.52
C LYS A 153 44.07 -36.02 32.04
N ARG A 154 42.94 -35.60 31.49
CA ARG A 154 41.63 -36.30 31.48
C ARG A 154 40.90 -35.78 30.24
N GLU A 155 41.00 -36.54 29.14
CA GLU A 155 39.89 -37.34 28.61
C GLU A 155 38.86 -36.45 27.90
N THR A 156 38.92 -36.48 26.57
CA THR A 156 37.83 -36.14 25.67
C THR A 156 36.55 -36.87 26.11
N PRO A 157 35.40 -36.20 26.30
CA PRO A 157 34.13 -36.88 26.23
C PRO A 157 33.86 -37.16 24.74
N GLU A 158 33.71 -38.45 24.43
CA GLU A 158 33.02 -38.91 23.23
C GLU A 158 31.61 -38.27 23.16
N GLU A 159 31.10 -38.11 21.93
CA GLU A 159 29.72 -37.70 21.63
C GLU A 159 28.72 -38.46 22.51
N GLY A 160 28.15 -37.77 23.51
CA GLY A 160 27.15 -38.31 24.42
C GLY A 160 25.75 -37.84 23.99
N GLU A 161 24.92 -38.80 23.57
CA GLU A 161 23.51 -38.58 23.20
C GLU A 161 22.71 -38.03 24.40
N THR A 162 22.23 -36.79 24.31
CA THR A 162 21.48 -36.13 25.40
C THR A 162 20.01 -36.52 25.29
N HIS A 163 19.40 -36.92 26.42
CA HIS A 163 17.97 -37.20 26.51
C HIS A 163 17.31 -36.10 27.34
N LEU A 164 16.27 -35.47 26.82
CA LEU A 164 15.49 -34.43 27.47
C LEU A 164 14.09 -34.97 27.79
N LEU A 165 13.61 -34.74 29.01
CA LEU A 165 12.24 -34.97 29.43
C LEU A 165 11.47 -33.65 29.34
N VAL A 166 10.51 -33.61 28.41
CA VAL A 166 9.58 -32.49 28.22
C VAL A 166 8.25 -32.87 28.87
N ALA A 167 7.84 -32.11 29.88
CA ALA A 167 6.56 -32.26 30.56
C ALA A 167 5.59 -31.16 30.13
N LEU A 168 4.48 -31.56 29.50
CA LEU A 168 3.36 -30.71 29.11
C LEU A 168 2.29 -30.75 30.21
N LEU A 169 1.92 -29.58 30.74
CA LEU A 169 1.04 -29.45 31.91
C LEU A 169 -0.32 -28.85 31.52
N ASN A 170 -1.40 -29.54 31.89
CA ASN A 170 -2.78 -29.10 31.64
C ASN A 170 -3.10 -28.78 30.16
N VAL A 171 -2.54 -29.54 29.22
CA VAL A 171 -2.76 -29.36 27.78
C VAL A 171 -3.90 -30.28 27.30
N ASN A 172 -4.82 -29.75 26.50
CA ASN A 172 -5.94 -30.53 25.96
C ASN A 172 -5.47 -31.55 24.90
N ASP A 173 -6.30 -32.55 24.61
CA ASP A 173 -5.96 -33.65 23.71
C ASP A 173 -5.54 -33.23 22.30
N LYS A 174 -6.16 -32.18 21.73
CA LYS A 174 -5.91 -31.72 20.36
C LYS A 174 -4.55 -31.04 20.27
N ASP A 175 -4.27 -30.13 21.20
CA ASP A 175 -3.01 -29.38 21.24
C ASP A 175 -1.85 -30.29 21.66
N ARG A 176 -2.10 -31.29 22.51
CA ARG A 176 -1.12 -32.31 22.88
C ARG A 176 -0.67 -33.16 21.67
N THR A 177 -1.58 -33.54 20.78
CA THR A 177 -1.21 -34.28 19.56
C THR A 177 -0.30 -33.45 18.67
N LEU A 178 -0.65 -32.18 18.45
CA LEU A 178 0.18 -31.23 17.69
C LEU A 178 1.57 -31.03 18.33
N LEU A 179 1.65 -30.82 19.64
CA LEU A 179 2.92 -30.64 20.34
C LEU A 179 3.83 -31.87 20.28
N VAL A 180 3.25 -33.08 20.32
CA VAL A 180 4.02 -34.32 20.16
C VAL A 180 4.54 -34.47 18.72
N GLU A 181 3.75 -34.09 17.71
CA GLU A 181 4.19 -34.06 16.31
C GLU A 181 5.33 -33.05 16.08
N GLU A 182 5.28 -31.88 16.72
CA GLU A 182 6.36 -30.88 16.66
C GLU A 182 7.62 -31.34 17.41
N LEU A 183 7.48 -32.01 18.56
CA LEU A 183 8.61 -32.61 19.27
C LEU A 183 9.29 -33.72 18.44
N GLU A 184 8.54 -34.49 17.66
CA GLU A 184 9.08 -35.51 16.74
C GLU A 184 9.93 -34.89 15.62
N GLN A 185 9.64 -33.65 15.22
CA GLN A 185 10.44 -32.92 14.23
C GLN A 185 11.75 -32.37 14.82
N LEU A 186 11.76 -32.08 16.13
CA LEU A 186 12.92 -31.54 16.86
C LEU A 186 13.87 -32.64 17.37
N GLY A 187 13.42 -33.90 17.46
CA GLY A 187 14.27 -35.03 17.85
C GLY A 187 13.54 -36.37 17.85
N ASP A 188 14.27 -37.45 18.15
CA ASP A 188 13.70 -38.80 18.18
C ASP A 188 12.96 -39.03 19.51
N ILE A 189 11.63 -39.20 19.46
CA ILE A 189 10.83 -39.53 20.63
C ILE A 189 11.09 -40.99 21.04
N GLN A 190 11.64 -41.19 22.25
CA GLN A 190 11.91 -42.51 22.80
C GLN A 190 10.69 -43.10 23.52
N SER A 191 9.96 -42.26 24.23
CA SER A 191 8.70 -42.62 24.89
C SER A 191 7.88 -41.38 25.19
N HIS A 192 6.57 -41.54 25.24
CA HIS A 192 5.67 -40.53 25.75
C HIS A 192 4.53 -41.20 26.52
N SER A 193 4.14 -40.64 27.66
CA SER A 193 3.05 -41.18 28.48
C SER A 193 2.57 -40.13 29.47
N GLY A 194 1.29 -40.20 29.84
CA GLY A 194 0.71 -39.32 30.85
C GLY A 194 -0.80 -39.17 30.71
N ASP A 195 -1.34 -38.19 31.42
CA ASP A 195 -2.76 -37.82 31.39
C ASP A 195 -2.95 -36.35 30.99
N ASP A 196 -4.18 -35.84 31.09
CA ASP A 196 -4.54 -34.47 30.70
C ASP A 196 -3.96 -33.38 31.62
N LYS A 197 -3.41 -33.78 32.77
CA LYS A 197 -2.79 -32.84 33.72
C LYS A 197 -1.28 -32.79 33.56
N ARG A 198 -0.65 -33.92 33.24
CA ARG A 198 0.79 -34.02 33.03
C ARG A 198 1.11 -35.09 32.02
N TYR A 199 1.65 -34.66 30.89
CA TYR A 199 2.05 -35.51 29.79
C TYR A 199 3.54 -35.39 29.53
N GLU A 200 4.27 -36.50 29.64
CA GLU A 200 5.73 -36.50 29.59
C GLU A 200 6.23 -37.15 28.30
N VAL A 201 7.20 -36.51 27.65
CA VAL A 201 7.83 -36.94 26.41
C VAL A 201 9.34 -37.00 26.63
N ILE A 202 9.97 -38.14 26.36
CA ILE A 202 11.43 -38.30 26.38
C ILE A 202 11.94 -38.15 24.95
N LEU A 203 12.64 -37.05 24.72
CA LEU A 203 13.21 -36.68 23.42
C LEU A 203 14.72 -36.96 23.42
N LYS A 204 15.20 -37.66 22.38
CA LYS A 204 16.62 -37.87 22.11
C LYS A 204 17.05 -36.94 20.97
N GLY A 205 17.98 -36.04 21.24
CA GLY A 205 18.42 -35.07 20.23
C GLY A 205 19.52 -34.12 20.71
N GLY A 206 20.07 -33.34 19.79
CA GLY A 206 21.08 -32.31 20.06
C GLY A 206 20.50 -30.91 20.32
N VAL A 207 19.18 -30.79 20.41
CA VAL A 207 18.46 -29.51 20.57
C VAL A 207 18.51 -29.07 22.03
N SER A 208 18.70 -27.78 22.27
CA SER A 208 18.74 -27.23 23.63
C SER A 208 17.34 -27.11 24.24
N ALA A 209 17.23 -27.03 25.58
CA ALA A 209 15.95 -26.82 26.24
C ALA A 209 15.30 -25.49 25.83
N ASP A 210 16.11 -24.44 25.65
CA ASP A 210 15.67 -23.10 25.27
C ASP A 210 15.06 -23.08 23.86
N ASP A 211 15.63 -23.86 22.92
CA ASP A 211 15.10 -23.97 21.55
C ASP A 211 13.75 -24.71 21.52
N ILE A 212 13.60 -25.76 22.34
CA ILE A 212 12.32 -26.48 22.47
C ILE A 212 11.27 -25.57 23.09
N GLU A 213 11.62 -24.81 24.13
CA GLU A 213 10.69 -23.86 24.76
C GLU A 213 10.23 -22.79 23.77
N ALA A 214 11.14 -22.23 22.95
CA ALA A 214 10.82 -21.23 21.94
C ALA A 214 9.81 -21.74 20.90
N VAL A 215 9.96 -22.98 20.42
CA VAL A 215 9.01 -23.58 19.46
C VAL A 215 7.68 -23.91 20.12
N MET A 216 7.68 -24.37 21.36
CA MET A 216 6.45 -24.80 22.05
C MET A 216 5.61 -23.61 22.53
N CYS A 217 6.22 -22.44 22.78
CA CYS A 217 5.51 -21.22 23.16
C CYS A 217 4.59 -20.65 22.07
N PHE A 218 4.69 -21.14 20.83
CA PHE A 218 3.74 -20.82 19.76
C PHE A 218 2.37 -21.50 19.96
N ILE A 219 2.32 -22.59 20.72
CA ILE A 219 1.13 -23.43 20.88
C ILE A 219 0.60 -23.38 22.33
N ILE A 220 1.49 -23.24 23.32
CA ILE A 220 1.14 -23.24 24.75
C ILE A 220 1.84 -22.12 25.52
N GLU A 221 1.32 -21.78 26.70
CA GLU A 221 1.95 -20.77 27.57
C GLU A 221 3.24 -21.33 28.21
N PRO A 222 4.24 -20.49 28.52
CA PRO A 222 5.50 -20.93 29.14
C PRO A 222 5.31 -21.69 30.47
N GLU A 223 4.25 -21.38 31.22
CA GLU A 223 3.91 -22.06 32.48
C GLU A 223 3.39 -23.50 32.28
N GLN A 224 3.03 -23.87 31.04
CA GLN A 224 2.48 -25.17 30.66
C GLN A 224 3.56 -26.15 30.16
N ILE A 225 4.83 -25.75 30.13
CA ILE A 225 5.94 -26.59 29.68
C ILE A 225 7.07 -26.61 30.73
N SER A 226 7.66 -27.79 30.94
CA SER A 226 8.80 -27.97 31.84
C SER A 226 9.79 -28.95 31.22
N ILE A 227 11.04 -28.53 31.04
CA ILE A 227 12.09 -29.33 30.39
C ILE A 227 13.19 -29.69 31.40
N SER A 228 13.62 -30.95 31.42
CA SER A 228 14.70 -31.43 32.29
C SER A 228 15.58 -32.48 31.61
N SER A 229 16.88 -32.54 31.90
CA SER A 229 17.79 -33.53 31.30
C SER A 229 17.76 -34.88 32.03
N VAL A 230 17.74 -35.99 31.29
CA VAL A 230 17.77 -37.36 31.83
C VAL A 230 19.06 -38.06 31.38
N ALA A 231 19.77 -38.71 32.32
CA ALA A 231 20.98 -39.46 31.98
C ALA A 231 20.63 -40.79 31.27
N ALA A 232 21.35 -41.11 30.20
CA ALA A 232 21.16 -42.35 29.44
C ALA A 232 21.54 -43.58 30.29
N GLY A 233 20.53 -44.27 30.84
CA GLY A 233 20.68 -45.60 31.44
C GLY A 233 19.99 -45.80 32.78
N ASP A 234 18.67 -46.03 32.76
CA ASP A 234 18.04 -47.05 33.60
C ASP A 234 16.62 -47.40 33.06
N PRO A 235 16.35 -48.64 32.62
CA PRO A 235 15.01 -49.07 32.26
C PRO A 235 14.25 -49.55 33.51
N ALA A 236 12.96 -49.21 33.59
CA ALA A 236 11.96 -49.80 34.48
C ALA A 236 12.22 -49.66 36.00
N ARG A 237 11.50 -48.73 36.63
CA ARG A 237 11.16 -48.81 38.07
C ARG A 237 9.64 -48.83 38.23
N GLU A 238 9.09 -50.03 38.36
CA GLU A 238 7.79 -50.25 39.01
C GLU A 238 7.85 -49.81 40.48
N PRO A 239 6.69 -49.42 41.05
CA PRO A 239 6.30 -49.99 42.32
C PRO A 239 4.85 -50.54 42.33
N GLU A 240 4.70 -51.76 42.90
CA GLU A 240 3.47 -52.40 43.40
C GLU A 240 2.86 -51.64 44.65
N PRO A 241 1.82 -52.15 45.38
CA PRO A 241 0.38 -52.03 45.11
C PRO A 241 -0.50 -51.47 46.29
N ALA A 242 -1.73 -51.03 45.95
CA ALA A 242 -3.05 -50.98 46.65
C ALA A 242 -3.20 -50.63 48.18
N PRO A 243 -4.32 -49.96 48.61
CA PRO A 243 -5.60 -50.67 48.76
C PRO A 243 -6.91 -49.90 48.38
N ASN A 244 -7.73 -50.59 47.59
CA ASN A 244 -9.15 -50.97 47.80
C ASN A 244 -10.35 -49.97 47.75
N VAL A 245 -11.11 -50.09 46.63
CA VAL A 245 -12.61 -50.13 46.38
C VAL A 245 -13.58 -49.00 46.79
N PRO A 246 -14.78 -48.86 46.14
CA PRO A 246 -15.32 -49.51 44.91
C PRO A 246 -15.99 -48.60 43.84
N ALA A 247 -16.21 -49.19 42.67
CA ALA A 247 -16.94 -48.76 41.45
C ALA A 247 -18.48 -48.58 41.65
N PRO A 248 -19.34 -48.25 40.64
CA PRO A 248 -19.48 -48.86 39.29
C PRO A 248 -19.56 -47.85 38.10
N ALA A 249 -19.07 -48.19 36.89
CA ALA A 249 -19.77 -48.79 35.72
C ALA A 249 -20.79 -47.84 35.04
N SER A 250 -20.91 -47.67 33.72
CA SER A 250 -20.56 -48.49 32.54
C SER A 250 -20.83 -47.69 31.25
N SER A 251 -19.98 -47.82 30.21
CA SER A 251 -20.32 -47.64 28.79
C SER A 251 -21.30 -48.74 28.31
N PRO A 252 -21.89 -48.72 27.10
CA PRO A 252 -21.16 -48.99 25.83
C PRO A 252 -21.53 -48.01 24.69
N ALA A 253 -20.59 -47.68 23.79
CA ALA A 253 -20.13 -48.39 22.57
C ALA A 253 -21.06 -48.18 21.35
N VAL A 254 -20.61 -47.40 20.36
CA VAL A 254 -19.90 -47.79 19.10
C VAL A 254 -20.77 -48.64 18.18
N GLU A 255 -21.10 -48.13 16.98
CA GLU A 255 -20.77 -48.80 15.71
C GLU A 255 -21.07 -47.94 14.47
N GLU A 256 -20.14 -48.08 13.53
CA GLU A 256 -19.98 -47.55 12.17
C GLU A 256 -21.21 -47.84 11.26
N VAL A 257 -21.43 -47.27 10.07
CA VAL A 257 -20.66 -47.49 8.83
C VAL A 257 -21.10 -46.49 7.74
N VAL A 258 -20.12 -45.70 7.27
CA VAL A 258 -19.71 -45.41 5.87
C VAL A 258 -20.73 -45.57 4.69
N SER A 259 -21.02 -44.40 4.08
CA SER A 259 -21.00 -44.05 2.63
C SER A 259 -21.91 -44.74 1.60
N THR A 260 -22.69 -43.94 0.85
CA THR A 260 -22.35 -43.48 -0.53
C THR A 260 -23.54 -42.83 -1.26
N ALA A 261 -23.20 -41.83 -2.09
CA ALA A 261 -23.79 -41.45 -3.39
C ALA A 261 -25.12 -40.64 -3.48
N ASP A 262 -24.94 -39.33 -3.66
CA ASP A 262 -25.17 -38.58 -4.92
C ASP A 262 -26.53 -38.65 -5.67
N ASN A 263 -27.28 -37.54 -5.67
CA ASN A 263 -27.75 -36.85 -6.89
C ASN A 263 -28.60 -35.59 -6.57
N ALA A 264 -28.28 -34.49 -7.25
CA ALA A 264 -29.08 -33.27 -7.38
C ALA A 264 -30.22 -33.44 -8.42
N PRO A 265 -30.95 -32.39 -8.86
CA PRO A 265 -31.67 -31.31 -8.17
C PRO A 265 -33.15 -31.21 -8.65
N ALA A 266 -33.95 -30.30 -8.06
CA ALA A 266 -34.63 -29.21 -8.79
C ALA A 266 -36.04 -28.80 -8.28
N VAL A 267 -36.19 -27.46 -8.30
CA VAL A 267 -37.36 -26.55 -8.48
C VAL A 267 -38.44 -26.34 -7.39
N PRO A 268 -38.98 -25.09 -7.32
CA PRO A 268 -39.45 -24.44 -6.10
C PRO A 268 -40.96 -24.11 -6.14
N LYS A 269 -41.51 -23.58 -5.04
CA LYS A 269 -42.81 -22.87 -5.08
C LYS A 269 -42.96 -21.86 -3.93
N GLN A 270 -42.88 -20.58 -4.33
CA GLN A 270 -43.81 -19.46 -4.04
C GLN A 270 -44.65 -19.55 -2.75
N SER A 271 -44.37 -18.72 -1.75
CA SER A 271 -44.90 -17.34 -1.53
C SER A 271 -46.37 -17.31 -1.08
N ASP A 272 -46.64 -16.88 0.16
CA ASP A 272 -47.49 -15.71 0.39
C ASP A 272 -47.48 -15.17 1.82
N LYS A 273 -47.75 -13.86 1.89
CA LYS A 273 -47.64 -12.92 3.02
C LYS A 273 -48.75 -13.07 4.07
N SER A 274 -48.45 -12.76 5.35
CA SER A 274 -49.25 -11.81 6.17
C SER A 274 -48.65 -11.61 7.59
N SER A 275 -48.48 -10.34 7.95
CA SER A 275 -48.18 -9.77 9.28
C SER A 275 -49.48 -9.41 10.04
N PRO A 276 -49.47 -8.78 11.25
CA PRO A 276 -48.62 -8.91 12.45
C PRO A 276 -49.46 -9.06 13.75
N LYS A 277 -48.87 -9.45 14.90
CA LYS A 277 -49.37 -9.08 16.25
C LYS A 277 -48.23 -9.05 17.28
N ALA A 278 -48.23 -8.00 18.09
CA ALA A 278 -47.32 -7.69 19.19
C ALA A 278 -47.71 -8.43 20.49
N ASN A 279 -46.74 -8.86 21.31
CA ASN A 279 -46.31 -8.17 22.55
C ASN A 279 -45.23 -8.97 23.33
N ASP A 280 -44.40 -8.23 24.08
CA ASP A 280 -43.59 -8.58 25.26
C ASP A 280 -42.22 -9.30 25.17
N LYS A 281 -41.20 -8.59 25.69
CA LYS A 281 -39.82 -8.98 26.07
C LYS A 281 -39.80 -9.65 27.48
N PRO A 282 -38.72 -10.30 27.99
CA PRO A 282 -37.30 -10.10 27.66
C PRO A 282 -36.36 -11.36 27.58
N ALA A 283 -35.25 -11.16 26.86
CA ALA A 283 -33.89 -11.70 27.06
C ALA A 283 -33.63 -13.21 27.28
N LYS A 284 -33.02 -13.88 26.29
CA LYS A 284 -31.68 -14.52 26.40
C LYS A 284 -31.19 -15.14 25.08
N ALA A 285 -29.87 -15.03 24.89
CA ALA A 285 -28.99 -15.77 23.97
C ALA A 285 -29.18 -15.53 22.46
N ALA A 286 -28.41 -14.58 21.92
CA ALA A 286 -28.01 -14.61 20.53
C ALA A 286 -27.12 -15.85 20.29
N PRO A 287 -27.32 -16.63 19.21
CA PRO A 287 -26.38 -17.67 18.86
C PRO A 287 -25.06 -17.01 18.45
N LYS A 288 -23.95 -17.43 19.07
CA LYS A 288 -22.59 -17.13 18.61
C LYS A 288 -22.52 -17.47 17.12
N LYS A 289 -22.29 -16.47 16.27
CA LYS A 289 -21.78 -16.72 14.92
C LYS A 289 -20.48 -17.46 15.11
N ALA A 290 -20.41 -18.70 14.61
CA ALA A 290 -19.15 -19.37 14.39
C ALA A 290 -18.30 -18.40 13.54
N ALA A 291 -17.13 -18.03 14.06
CA ALA A 291 -16.10 -17.42 13.26
C ALA A 291 -15.85 -18.40 12.11
N SER A 292 -16.16 -17.99 10.88
CA SER A 292 -15.59 -18.66 9.72
C SER A 292 -14.10 -18.47 9.85
N GLU A 293 -13.37 -19.54 10.19
CA GLU A 293 -11.92 -19.60 10.03
C GLU A 293 -11.64 -19.31 8.55
N SER A 294 -11.32 -18.05 8.24
CA SER A 294 -10.81 -17.69 6.92
C SER A 294 -9.40 -18.25 6.85
N SER A 295 -9.24 -19.38 6.17
CA SER A 295 -7.90 -19.88 5.85
C SER A 295 -7.23 -18.84 4.94
N SER A 296 -6.35 -18.02 5.50
CA SER A 296 -5.55 -17.07 4.75
C SER A 296 -4.40 -17.79 4.07
N ILE A 297 -4.13 -17.48 2.81
CA ILE A 297 -3.00 -17.99 2.05
C ILE A 297 -2.08 -16.80 1.75
N ARG A 298 -0.84 -16.85 2.26
CA ARG A 298 0.18 -15.87 1.90
C ARG A 298 0.70 -16.19 0.49
N VAL A 299 0.72 -15.19 -0.39
CA VAL A 299 1.16 -15.31 -1.78
C VAL A 299 2.13 -14.17 -2.06
N SER A 300 3.26 -14.46 -2.70
CA SER A 300 4.22 -13.43 -3.07
C SER A 300 3.64 -12.42 -4.08
N VAL A 301 4.04 -11.16 -3.95
CA VAL A 301 3.56 -10.06 -4.81
C VAL A 301 3.81 -10.36 -6.29
N ASP A 302 4.98 -10.92 -6.63
CA ASP A 302 5.37 -11.25 -8.01
C ASP A 302 4.41 -12.22 -8.70
N LYS A 303 3.86 -13.19 -7.95
CA LYS A 303 2.90 -14.15 -8.51
C LYS A 303 1.58 -13.47 -8.85
N VAL A 304 1.13 -12.55 -8.01
CA VAL A 304 -0.10 -11.77 -8.25
C VAL A 304 0.11 -10.84 -9.46
N ASP A 305 1.27 -10.19 -9.54
CA ASP A 305 1.64 -9.35 -10.69
C ASP A 305 1.75 -10.14 -12.00
N GLN A 306 2.25 -11.38 -11.95
CA GLN A 306 2.27 -12.26 -13.11
C GLN A 306 0.85 -12.64 -13.57
N ILE A 307 -0.05 -13.00 -12.65
CA ILE A 307 -1.46 -13.29 -12.98
C ILE A 307 -2.11 -12.06 -13.62
N ILE A 308 -1.85 -10.87 -13.08
CA ILE A 308 -2.31 -9.60 -13.63
C ILE A 308 -1.80 -9.38 -15.06
N ASN A 309 -0.52 -9.64 -15.32
CA ASN A 309 0.04 -9.53 -16.66
C ASN A 309 -0.63 -10.51 -17.63
N LEU A 310 -0.86 -11.75 -17.21
CA LEU A 310 -1.58 -12.76 -17.99
C LEU A 310 -3.03 -12.36 -18.28
N VAL A 311 -3.74 -11.78 -17.29
CA VAL A 311 -5.09 -11.24 -17.50
C VAL A 311 -5.05 -10.06 -18.48
N GLY A 312 -4.04 -9.19 -18.39
CA GLY A 312 -3.82 -8.12 -19.37
C GLY A 312 -3.60 -8.67 -20.78
N GLU A 313 -2.76 -9.68 -20.94
CA GLU A 313 -2.54 -10.38 -22.22
C GLU A 313 -3.81 -11.09 -22.73
N LEU A 314 -4.63 -11.63 -21.83
CA LEU A 314 -5.92 -12.22 -22.17
C LEU A 314 -6.88 -11.17 -22.71
N ILE A 315 -6.97 -10.00 -22.09
CA ILE A 315 -7.79 -8.87 -22.55
C ILE A 315 -7.31 -8.37 -23.92
N ILE A 316 -5.99 -8.29 -24.13
CA ILE A 316 -5.40 -7.97 -25.43
C ILE A 316 -5.84 -9.03 -26.45
N THR A 317 -5.62 -10.32 -26.18
CA THR A 317 -5.99 -11.43 -27.08
C THR A 317 -7.48 -11.46 -27.40
N GLN A 318 -8.33 -11.16 -26.41
CA GLN A 318 -9.77 -11.02 -26.59
C GLN A 318 -10.09 -9.85 -27.52
N SER A 319 -9.47 -8.70 -27.33
CA SER A 319 -9.64 -7.56 -28.24
C SER A 319 -9.20 -7.90 -29.67
N MET A 320 -8.12 -8.69 -29.82
CA MET A 320 -7.65 -9.15 -31.13
C MET A 320 -8.63 -10.05 -31.87
N LEU A 321 -9.21 -10.99 -31.13
CA LEU A 321 -10.26 -11.85 -31.66
C LEU A 321 -11.51 -11.05 -32.04
N ASP A 322 -11.85 -9.99 -31.30
CA ASP A 322 -13.10 -9.26 -31.50
C ASP A 322 -13.03 -8.43 -32.79
N GLN A 323 -11.87 -7.83 -33.02
CA GLN A 323 -11.54 -7.14 -34.27
C GLN A 323 -11.52 -8.12 -35.45
N THR A 324 -10.88 -9.28 -35.31
CA THR A 324 -10.85 -10.31 -36.36
C THR A 324 -12.26 -10.80 -36.74
N VAL A 325 -13.13 -10.98 -35.75
CA VAL A 325 -14.54 -11.36 -35.97
C VAL A 325 -15.31 -10.24 -36.67
N SER A 326 -15.09 -8.98 -36.26
CA SER A 326 -15.70 -7.81 -36.90
C SER A 326 -15.30 -7.68 -38.37
N ASP A 327 -14.02 -7.89 -38.69
CA ASP A 327 -13.51 -7.86 -40.08
C ASP A 327 -14.09 -9.00 -40.94
N LEU A 328 -14.41 -10.15 -40.33
CA LEU A 328 -15.02 -11.30 -40.99
C LEU A 328 -16.54 -11.14 -41.25
N ASP A 329 -17.23 -10.39 -40.38
CA ASP A 329 -18.66 -10.08 -40.55
C ASP A 329 -18.93 -9.16 -41.74
N ASP A 330 -17.97 -8.30 -42.11
CA ASP A 330 -18.03 -7.49 -43.35
C ASP A 330 -17.99 -8.35 -44.63
N GLN A 331 -17.55 -9.61 -44.53
CA GLN A 331 -17.44 -10.54 -45.67
C GLN A 331 -18.42 -11.72 -45.62
N SER A 332 -19.17 -11.94 -44.53
CA SER A 332 -20.06 -13.09 -44.40
C SER A 332 -21.30 -12.82 -43.55
N VAL A 333 -22.43 -13.46 -43.91
CA VAL A 333 -23.72 -13.35 -43.21
C VAL A 333 -23.54 -13.73 -41.73
N GLY A 334 -23.71 -12.72 -40.86
CA GLY A 334 -23.50 -12.72 -39.41
C GLY A 334 -23.59 -14.07 -38.70
N ASN A 335 -22.46 -14.53 -38.20
CA ASN A 335 -22.37 -15.75 -37.42
C ASN A 335 -22.72 -15.44 -35.96
N SER A 336 -24.01 -15.25 -35.67
CA SER A 336 -24.53 -14.85 -34.34
C SER A 336 -24.02 -15.73 -33.17
N SER A 337 -23.71 -17.01 -33.42
CA SER A 337 -23.10 -17.88 -32.43
C SER A 337 -21.67 -17.48 -32.04
N LEU A 338 -20.89 -16.94 -32.99
CA LEU A 338 -19.53 -16.46 -32.77
C LEU A 338 -19.55 -15.15 -31.98
N GLN A 339 -20.41 -14.19 -32.37
CA GLN A 339 -20.62 -12.94 -31.62
C GLN A 339 -21.07 -13.20 -30.17
N ASN A 340 -22.00 -14.14 -29.96
CA ASN A 340 -22.44 -14.54 -28.62
C ASN A 340 -21.30 -15.18 -27.81
N GLY A 341 -20.52 -16.07 -28.43
CA GLY A 341 -19.33 -16.66 -27.80
C GLY A 341 -18.29 -15.60 -27.43
N MET A 342 -18.14 -14.58 -28.26
CA MET A 342 -17.19 -13.48 -28.03
C MET A 342 -17.63 -12.56 -26.90
N SER A 343 -18.92 -12.21 -26.86
CA SER A 343 -19.52 -11.46 -25.76
C SER A 343 -19.40 -12.21 -24.43
N LEU A 344 -19.55 -13.54 -24.43
CA LEU A 344 -19.36 -14.36 -23.24
C LEU A 344 -17.89 -14.40 -22.79
N LEU A 345 -16.95 -14.50 -23.74
CA LEU A 345 -15.52 -14.46 -23.44
C LEU A 345 -15.12 -13.11 -22.85
N GLN A 346 -15.62 -12.00 -23.40
CA GLN A 346 -15.40 -10.65 -22.88
C GLN A 346 -15.93 -10.50 -21.45
N ARG A 347 -17.14 -11.01 -21.19
CA ARG A 347 -17.71 -11.01 -19.83
C ARG A 347 -16.87 -11.83 -18.85
N ASN A 348 -16.51 -13.07 -19.21
CA ASN A 348 -15.71 -13.93 -18.34
C ASN A 348 -14.31 -13.36 -18.10
N ALA A 349 -13.70 -12.72 -19.11
CA ALA A 349 -12.42 -12.05 -18.96
C ALA A 349 -12.52 -10.86 -17.98
N ARG A 350 -13.60 -10.09 -18.04
CA ARG A 350 -13.87 -9.01 -17.08
C ARG A 350 -14.12 -9.52 -15.67
N ASP A 351 -14.94 -10.58 -15.51
CA ASP A 351 -15.20 -11.19 -14.21
C ASP A 351 -13.89 -11.74 -13.60
N LEU A 352 -13.01 -12.34 -14.43
CA LEU A 352 -11.69 -12.81 -14.00
C LEU A 352 -10.78 -11.65 -13.61
N GLN A 353 -10.80 -10.55 -14.37
CA GLN A 353 -10.03 -9.35 -14.04
C GLN A 353 -10.47 -8.76 -12.70
N GLU A 354 -11.78 -8.61 -12.47
CA GLU A 354 -12.32 -8.10 -11.21
C GLU A 354 -11.92 -9.02 -10.03
N ALA A 355 -11.99 -10.35 -10.21
CA ALA A 355 -11.56 -11.31 -9.19
C ALA A 355 -10.06 -11.22 -8.88
N VAL A 356 -9.20 -11.16 -9.91
CA VAL A 356 -7.75 -11.01 -9.72
C VAL A 356 -7.40 -9.68 -9.05
N MET A 357 -8.08 -8.60 -9.43
CA MET A 357 -7.90 -7.30 -8.77
C MET A 357 -8.29 -7.36 -7.29
N SER A 358 -9.38 -8.06 -6.94
CA SER A 358 -9.81 -8.18 -5.53
C SER A 358 -8.77 -8.87 -4.64
N ILE A 359 -7.95 -9.76 -5.19
CA ILE A 359 -6.87 -10.43 -4.44
C ILE A 359 -5.76 -9.44 -4.02
N ARG A 360 -5.55 -8.37 -4.79
CA ARG A 360 -4.52 -7.35 -4.54
C ARG A 360 -5.00 -6.19 -3.66
N MET A 361 -6.30 -6.11 -3.41
CA MET A 361 -6.88 -5.02 -2.64
C MET A 361 -6.44 -5.08 -1.18
N ILE A 362 -6.01 -3.93 -0.68
CA ILE A 362 -5.65 -3.70 0.71
C ILE A 362 -6.57 -2.61 1.27
N PRO A 363 -7.10 -2.74 2.49
CA PRO A 363 -7.85 -1.69 3.17
C PRO A 363 -7.06 -0.37 3.29
N MET A 364 -7.75 0.76 3.16
CA MET A 364 -7.18 2.09 3.41
C MET A 364 -6.74 2.32 4.86
N GLU A 365 -7.17 1.45 5.78
CA GLU A 365 -6.76 1.43 7.19
C GLU A 365 -5.24 1.45 7.35
N PHE A 366 -4.50 0.71 6.53
CA PHE A 366 -3.03 0.66 6.58
C PHE A 366 -2.36 2.01 6.28
N VAL A 367 -3.01 2.87 5.49
CA VAL A 367 -2.52 4.24 5.23
C VAL A 367 -3.00 5.17 6.35
N PHE A 368 -4.27 5.04 6.75
CA PHE A 368 -4.89 5.92 7.75
C PHE A 368 -4.34 5.74 9.16
N SER A 369 -3.83 4.55 9.51
CA SER A 369 -3.22 4.25 10.82
C SER A 369 -1.94 5.05 11.09
N ARG A 370 -1.25 5.54 10.05
CA ARG A 370 0.00 6.33 10.17
C ARG A 370 -0.25 7.81 10.48
N PHE A 371 -1.40 8.35 10.08
CA PHE A 371 -1.66 9.80 10.18
C PHE A 371 -1.91 10.34 11.59
N PRO A 372 -2.45 9.60 12.59
CA PRO A 372 -2.57 10.10 13.96
C PRO A 372 -1.26 10.63 14.52
N ARG A 373 -0.15 9.88 14.34
CA ARG A 373 1.19 10.29 14.77
C ARG A 373 1.68 11.52 14.03
N VAL A 374 1.60 11.53 12.69
CA VAL A 374 1.99 12.68 11.85
C VAL A 374 1.24 13.96 12.23
N VAL A 375 -0.07 13.85 12.50
CA VAL A 375 -0.90 14.98 12.93
C VAL A 375 -0.50 15.44 14.32
N ARG A 376 -0.32 14.54 15.29
CA ARG A 376 0.10 14.87 16.67
C ARG A 376 1.45 15.60 16.70
N ASP A 377 2.45 15.05 16.00
CA ASP A 377 3.81 15.63 15.96
C ASP A 377 3.83 17.01 15.28
N THR A 378 3.11 17.14 14.16
CA THR A 378 3.06 18.40 13.40
C THR A 378 2.24 19.45 14.15
N ALA A 379 1.11 19.07 14.74
CA ALA A 379 0.28 19.96 15.54
C ALA A 379 1.04 20.46 16.78
N GLY A 380 1.80 19.58 17.45
CA GLY A 380 2.68 19.95 18.57
C GLY A 380 3.76 20.96 18.16
N LYS A 381 4.47 20.72 17.04
CA LYS A 381 5.49 21.65 16.51
C LYS A 381 4.92 23.03 16.15
N LEU A 382 3.68 23.07 15.67
CA LEU A 382 3.00 24.30 15.28
C LEU A 382 2.21 24.96 16.41
N ASN A 383 2.13 24.34 17.60
CA ASN A 383 1.27 24.74 18.71
C ASN A 383 -0.21 24.90 18.32
N LYS A 384 -0.74 23.97 17.51
CA LYS A 384 -2.15 23.92 17.11
C LYS A 384 -2.87 22.76 17.80
N GLU A 385 -4.14 22.96 18.13
CA GLU A 385 -5.01 21.90 18.69
C GLU A 385 -5.87 21.33 17.57
N ILE A 386 -5.70 20.04 17.24
CA ILE A 386 -6.31 19.44 16.04
C ILE A 386 -6.85 18.03 16.35
N GLU A 387 -8.08 17.76 15.91
CA GLU A 387 -8.72 16.45 15.94
C GLU A 387 -8.69 15.83 14.53
N LEU A 388 -8.14 14.62 14.42
CA LEU A 388 -8.15 13.83 13.19
C LEU A 388 -9.34 12.86 13.20
N VAL A 389 -10.19 12.94 12.17
CA VAL A 389 -11.29 11.99 11.94
C VAL A 389 -11.00 11.20 10.67
N THR A 390 -11.08 9.88 10.76
CA THR A 390 -10.89 8.97 9.61
C THR A 390 -12.20 8.26 9.29
N GLU A 391 -12.63 8.31 8.04
CA GLU A 391 -13.86 7.70 7.55
C GLU A 391 -13.56 6.72 6.39
N GLY A 392 -14.24 5.57 6.36
CA GLY A 392 -14.06 4.60 5.28
C GLY A 392 -12.73 3.84 5.32
N LYS A 393 -12.20 3.55 6.52
CA LYS A 393 -10.98 2.73 6.73
C LYS A 393 -11.02 1.38 5.99
N SER A 394 -12.20 0.76 5.92
CA SER A 394 -12.43 -0.51 5.23
C SER A 394 -12.51 -0.39 3.71
N THR A 395 -12.31 0.80 3.13
CA THR A 395 -12.31 0.98 1.68
C THR A 395 -11.09 0.29 1.10
N GLU A 396 -11.31 -0.61 0.16
CA GLU A 396 -10.25 -1.36 -0.51
C GLU A 396 -9.61 -0.56 -1.64
N LEU A 397 -8.27 -0.60 -1.71
CA LEU A 397 -7.43 0.02 -2.74
C LEU A 397 -6.28 -0.93 -3.14
N ASP A 398 -5.84 -0.87 -4.38
CA ASP A 398 -4.70 -1.66 -4.87
C ASP A 398 -3.41 -1.42 -4.06
N LYS A 399 -2.66 -2.48 -3.69
CA LYS A 399 -1.39 -2.37 -2.94
C LYS A 399 -0.41 -1.34 -3.54
N SER A 400 -0.25 -1.30 -4.86
CA SER A 400 0.68 -0.35 -5.51
C SER A 400 0.18 1.10 -5.45
N LEU A 401 -1.14 1.29 -5.39
CA LEU A 401 -1.73 2.61 -5.20
C LEU A 401 -1.61 3.03 -3.73
N VAL A 402 -1.77 2.12 -2.77
CA VAL A 402 -1.55 2.34 -1.32
C VAL A 402 -0.12 2.84 -1.04
N GLU A 403 0.89 2.20 -1.61
CA GLU A 403 2.28 2.62 -1.46
C GLU A 403 2.53 4.00 -2.06
N ARG A 404 2.01 4.26 -3.27
CA ARG A 404 2.23 5.53 -4.00
C ARG A 404 1.38 6.71 -3.50
N ILE A 405 0.24 6.47 -2.85
CA ILE A 405 -0.67 7.52 -2.37
C ILE A 405 -0.26 8.08 -1.00
N THR A 406 0.55 7.33 -0.24
CA THR A 406 1.00 7.69 1.11
C THR A 406 1.72 9.06 1.13
N ASP A 407 2.66 9.27 0.21
CA ASP A 407 3.43 10.52 0.11
C ASP A 407 2.55 11.74 -0.26
N PRO A 408 1.72 11.69 -1.34
CA PRO A 408 0.75 12.73 -1.65
C PRO A 408 -0.18 13.09 -0.47
N LEU A 409 -0.74 12.10 0.21
CA LEU A 409 -1.65 12.33 1.34
C LEU A 409 -0.93 12.97 2.52
N THR A 410 0.28 12.53 2.85
CA THR A 410 1.10 13.13 3.90
C THR A 410 1.32 14.61 3.65
N HIS A 411 1.59 14.99 2.41
CA HIS A 411 1.77 16.39 2.06
C HIS A 411 0.47 17.19 2.15
N LEU A 412 -0.66 16.66 1.68
CA LEU A 412 -1.96 17.34 1.80
C LEU A 412 -2.40 17.52 3.26
N VAL A 413 -2.18 16.49 4.10
CA VAL A 413 -2.38 16.55 5.55
C VAL A 413 -1.52 17.67 6.13
N ARG A 414 -0.20 17.65 5.88
CA ARG A 414 0.71 18.67 6.39
C ARG A 414 0.29 20.08 5.96
N ASN A 415 -0.08 20.30 4.71
CA ASN A 415 -0.56 21.62 4.25
C ASN A 415 -1.82 22.08 4.97
N SER A 416 -2.73 21.14 5.29
CA SER A 416 -3.91 21.42 6.09
C SER A 416 -3.53 21.85 7.51
N LEU A 417 -2.51 21.22 8.10
CA LEU A 417 -2.00 21.57 9.44
C LEU A 417 -1.20 22.88 9.44
N ASP A 418 -0.32 23.12 8.46
CA ASP A 418 0.57 24.29 8.37
C ASP A 418 -0.20 25.56 7.99
N HIS A 419 -0.96 25.50 6.90
CA HIS A 419 -1.58 26.67 6.25
C HIS A 419 -3.10 26.68 6.29
N GLY A 420 -3.74 25.52 6.42
CA GLY A 420 -5.20 25.42 6.46
C GLY A 420 -5.76 25.89 7.80
N ILE A 421 -5.45 25.16 8.87
CA ILE A 421 -6.01 25.36 10.22
C ILE A 421 -5.33 26.55 10.90
N GLU A 422 -6.12 27.51 11.40
CA GLU A 422 -5.63 28.70 12.11
C GLU A 422 -5.15 28.38 13.54
N MET A 423 -4.48 29.33 14.21
CA MET A 423 -4.10 29.16 15.62
C MET A 423 -5.34 29.08 16.53
N PRO A 424 -5.30 28.36 17.67
CA PRO A 424 -6.47 28.21 18.57
C PRO A 424 -7.15 29.54 18.94
N ASP A 425 -6.34 30.55 19.29
CA ASP A 425 -6.86 31.87 19.69
C ASP A 425 -7.45 32.66 18.51
N GLU A 426 -6.91 32.49 17.30
CA GLU A 426 -7.46 33.09 16.07
C GLU A 426 -8.80 32.44 15.69
N ARG A 427 -8.93 31.12 15.90
CA ARG A 427 -10.18 30.38 15.66
C ARG A 427 -11.29 30.85 16.57
N GLU A 428 -11.01 31.02 17.86
CA GLU A 428 -11.96 31.57 18.83
C GLU A 428 -12.39 33.00 18.46
N ALA A 429 -11.44 33.83 18.03
CA ALA A 429 -11.73 35.20 17.57
C ALA A 429 -12.65 35.23 16.32
N LEU A 430 -12.55 34.21 15.46
CA LEU A 430 -13.40 34.02 14.29
C LEU A 430 -14.71 33.27 14.60
N GLY A 431 -14.96 32.89 15.85
CA GLY A 431 -16.16 32.17 16.29
C GLY A 431 -16.19 30.69 15.91
N LYS A 432 -15.04 30.09 15.59
CA LYS A 432 -14.87 28.67 15.31
C LYS A 432 -14.52 27.89 16.58
N PRO A 433 -14.71 26.55 16.61
CA PRO A 433 -14.20 25.71 17.67
C PRO A 433 -12.68 25.84 17.81
N ARG A 434 -12.20 25.91 19.06
CA ARG A 434 -10.77 26.01 19.40
C ARG A 434 -9.94 24.90 18.77
N VAL A 435 -10.43 23.67 18.89
CA VAL A 435 -9.85 22.47 18.25
C VAL A 435 -10.23 22.49 16.76
N GLY A 436 -9.24 22.49 15.88
CA GLY A 436 -9.42 22.34 14.43
C GLY A 436 -9.76 20.91 14.06
N LYS A 437 -10.54 20.73 12.99
CA LYS A 437 -10.96 19.40 12.52
C LYS A 437 -10.34 19.07 11.18
N LEU A 438 -9.62 17.97 11.12
CA LEU A 438 -9.09 17.37 9.88
C LEU A 438 -9.79 16.04 9.64
N VAL A 439 -10.41 15.88 8.46
CA VAL A 439 -11.12 14.66 8.07
C VAL A 439 -10.42 14.02 6.87
N LEU A 440 -10.04 12.77 7.03
CA LEU A 440 -9.60 11.89 5.94
C LEU A 440 -10.71 10.90 5.64
N SER A 441 -11.20 10.88 4.40
CA SER A 441 -12.24 9.93 4.00
C SER A 441 -11.88 9.21 2.73
N ALA A 442 -12.23 7.92 2.64
CA ALA A 442 -12.15 7.14 1.41
C ALA A 442 -13.50 6.47 1.12
N ARG A 443 -13.90 6.43 -0.16
CA ARG A 443 -15.12 5.72 -0.60
C ARG A 443 -15.03 5.29 -2.06
N HIS A 444 -15.73 4.21 -2.39
CA HIS A 444 -15.94 3.79 -3.78
C HIS A 444 -17.04 4.64 -4.43
N GLN A 445 -16.76 5.26 -5.57
CA GLN A 445 -17.72 6.05 -6.33
C GLN A 445 -17.55 5.81 -7.83
N GLY A 446 -18.51 5.11 -8.45
CA GLY A 446 -18.60 4.99 -9.91
C GLY A 446 -17.38 4.33 -10.56
N GLY A 447 -16.87 3.24 -9.99
CA GLY A 447 -15.67 2.56 -10.51
C GLY A 447 -14.35 3.28 -10.21
N ASN A 448 -14.38 4.33 -9.39
CA ASN A 448 -13.19 5.02 -8.89
C ASN A 448 -13.17 4.99 -7.35
N ILE A 449 -11.97 5.15 -6.79
CA ILE A 449 -11.75 5.45 -5.38
C ILE A 449 -11.68 6.96 -5.23
N LEU A 450 -12.57 7.52 -4.41
CA LEU A 450 -12.54 8.92 -4.03
C LEU A 450 -11.96 9.03 -2.62
N ILE A 451 -10.80 9.69 -2.52
CA ILE A 451 -10.14 10.02 -1.26
C ILE A 451 -10.29 11.53 -1.04
N GLU A 452 -10.75 11.96 0.12
CA GLU A 452 -10.92 13.37 0.45
C GLU A 452 -10.12 13.74 1.71
N VAL A 453 -9.42 14.86 1.63
CA VAL A 453 -8.75 15.54 2.76
C VAL A 453 -9.49 16.84 2.99
N ARG A 454 -10.19 16.94 4.12
CA ARG A 454 -11.03 18.11 4.45
C ARG A 454 -10.61 18.73 5.75
N ASP A 455 -10.34 20.03 5.74
CA ASP A 455 -10.11 20.86 6.93
C ASP A 455 -11.25 21.88 7.12
N ASP A 456 -11.39 22.37 8.36
CA ASP A 456 -12.28 23.47 8.72
C ASP A 456 -11.52 24.80 8.96
N GLY A 457 -10.40 24.95 8.24
CA GLY A 457 -9.46 26.04 8.39
C GLY A 457 -9.92 27.37 7.76
N ALA A 458 -8.95 28.25 7.48
CA ALA A 458 -9.21 29.56 6.91
C ALA A 458 -9.71 29.51 5.46
N GLY A 459 -9.56 28.37 4.78
CA GLY A 459 -9.79 28.24 3.35
C GLY A 459 -8.78 29.04 2.52
N MET A 460 -8.91 28.98 1.19
CA MET A 460 -8.01 29.65 0.26
C MET A 460 -8.50 31.04 -0.10
N ASP A 461 -7.56 31.98 -0.17
CA ASP A 461 -7.81 33.36 -0.58
C ASP A 461 -7.59 33.52 -2.09
N ARG A 462 -8.70 33.65 -2.82
CA ARG A 462 -8.73 33.82 -4.28
C ARG A 462 -7.89 35.01 -4.77
N GLU A 463 -8.01 36.16 -4.12
CA GLU A 463 -7.31 37.38 -4.55
C GLU A 463 -5.79 37.22 -4.37
N ARG A 464 -5.36 36.67 -3.23
CA ARG A 464 -3.94 36.38 -2.99
C ARG A 464 -3.36 35.38 -3.97
N LEU A 465 -4.12 34.35 -4.36
CA LEU A 465 -3.69 33.36 -5.35
C LEU A 465 -3.53 34.00 -6.74
N LEU A 466 -4.47 34.83 -7.16
CA LEU A 466 -4.40 35.56 -8.43
C LEU A 466 -3.20 36.52 -8.46
N ASP A 467 -2.98 37.28 -7.40
CA ASP A 467 -1.86 38.23 -7.31
C ASP A 467 -0.52 37.50 -7.37
N LYS A 468 -0.39 36.39 -6.63
CA LYS A 468 0.82 35.57 -6.65
C LYS A 468 1.04 34.86 -8.00
N ALA A 469 -0.04 34.47 -8.68
CA ALA A 469 0.04 33.94 -10.04
C ALA A 469 0.55 34.98 -11.04
N ARG A 470 0.12 36.25 -10.91
CA ARG A 470 0.64 37.36 -11.71
C ARG A 470 2.12 37.62 -11.45
N GLU A 471 2.54 37.62 -10.18
CA GLU A 471 3.95 37.78 -9.80
C GLU A 471 4.84 36.68 -10.39
N ASN A 472 4.34 35.45 -10.43
CA ASN A 472 5.02 34.30 -11.01
C ASN A 472 4.93 34.22 -12.56
N GLY A 473 4.35 35.23 -13.21
CA GLY A 473 4.26 35.32 -14.67
C GLY A 473 3.28 34.33 -15.31
N LEU A 474 2.32 33.78 -14.55
CA LEU A 474 1.23 32.96 -15.07
C LEU A 474 0.20 33.87 -15.76
N ASN A 475 -0.35 33.42 -16.89
CA ASN A 475 -1.46 34.11 -17.55
C ASN A 475 -2.75 33.88 -16.76
N VAL A 476 -3.10 34.82 -15.89
CA VAL A 476 -4.31 34.82 -15.06
C VAL A 476 -5.27 35.91 -15.51
N SER A 477 -6.57 35.59 -15.49
CA SER A 477 -7.66 36.53 -15.79
C SER A 477 -8.60 36.63 -14.60
N ASP A 478 -9.14 37.82 -14.34
CA ASP A 478 -10.12 38.03 -13.26
C ASP A 478 -11.45 37.28 -13.50
N ALA A 479 -11.70 36.87 -14.76
CA ALA A 479 -12.86 36.10 -15.17
C ALA A 479 -12.74 34.58 -14.89
N MET A 480 -11.60 34.12 -14.37
CA MET A 480 -11.41 32.71 -14.03
C MET A 480 -12.38 32.27 -12.93
N SER A 481 -12.89 31.04 -13.05
CA SER A 481 -13.71 30.43 -12.01
C SER A 481 -12.89 30.19 -10.74
N ASP A 482 -13.54 30.11 -9.59
CA ASP A 482 -12.84 29.84 -8.32
C ASP A 482 -12.09 28.50 -8.36
N GLU A 483 -12.68 27.49 -8.99
CA GLU A 483 -12.04 26.18 -9.20
C GLU A 483 -10.75 26.30 -10.02
N ASP A 484 -10.78 27.06 -11.13
CA ASP A 484 -9.59 27.27 -11.96
C ASP A 484 -8.49 28.05 -11.21
N VAL A 485 -8.89 29.03 -10.37
CA VAL A 485 -7.94 29.78 -9.55
C VAL A 485 -7.28 28.89 -8.50
N PHE A 486 -8.05 28.02 -7.83
CA PHE A 486 -7.50 27.10 -6.84
C PHE A 486 -6.58 26.06 -7.46
N GLN A 487 -6.84 25.65 -8.69
CA GLN A 487 -5.96 24.74 -9.44
C GLN A 487 -4.58 25.32 -9.75
N LEU A 488 -4.41 26.64 -9.68
CA LEU A 488 -3.10 27.29 -9.86
C LEU A 488 -2.09 26.89 -8.76
N ILE A 489 -2.54 26.40 -7.60
CA ILE A 489 -1.65 25.94 -6.54
C ILE A 489 -0.75 24.79 -6.98
N PHE A 490 -1.17 24.03 -7.99
CA PHE A 490 -0.40 22.93 -8.56
C PHE A 490 0.56 23.36 -9.69
N ALA A 491 0.64 24.66 -10.01
CA ALA A 491 1.54 25.14 -11.04
C ALA A 491 3.01 24.99 -10.60
N PRO A 492 3.95 24.66 -11.50
CA PRO A 492 5.36 24.50 -11.15
C PRO A 492 5.92 25.78 -10.52
N GLY A 493 6.64 25.65 -9.41
CA GLY A 493 7.22 26.80 -8.68
C GLY A 493 6.19 27.69 -7.97
N PHE A 494 4.91 27.30 -7.95
CA PHE A 494 3.87 28.00 -7.21
C PHE A 494 3.93 27.57 -5.73
N SER A 495 4.70 28.29 -4.93
CA SER A 495 4.69 28.16 -3.46
C SER A 495 4.24 29.46 -2.83
N THR A 496 3.23 29.41 -1.95
CA THR A 496 2.72 30.59 -1.23
C THR A 496 3.66 31.06 -0.13
N ALA A 497 4.63 30.24 0.30
CA ALA A 497 5.59 30.57 1.35
C ALA A 497 6.65 31.60 0.88
N LYS A 498 7.03 32.51 1.78
CA LYS A 498 8.12 33.50 1.58
C LYS A 498 9.48 33.00 2.06
N GLU A 499 9.50 31.96 2.89
CA GLU A 499 10.70 31.30 3.41
C GLU A 499 10.54 29.78 3.26
N VAL A 500 11.64 29.08 2.98
CA VAL A 500 11.68 27.62 2.95
C VAL A 500 11.75 27.16 4.41
N THR A 501 10.68 26.54 4.92
CA THR A 501 10.69 25.97 6.28
C THR A 501 11.44 24.64 6.28
N ASP A 502 12.22 24.39 7.35
CA ASP A 502 13.01 23.15 7.53
C ASP A 502 12.17 21.86 7.50
N VAL A 503 10.85 22.00 7.69
CA VAL A 503 9.89 20.90 7.65
C VAL A 503 9.62 20.42 6.22
N SER A 504 9.98 21.19 5.19
CA SER A 504 9.74 20.90 3.77
C SER A 504 10.95 20.30 3.04
N GLY A 505 11.85 19.65 3.79
CA GLY A 505 13.21 19.20 3.41
C GLY A 505 13.39 18.19 2.27
N ARG A 506 12.44 18.03 1.34
CA ARG A 506 12.64 17.29 0.08
C ARG A 506 12.22 18.04 -1.18
N GLY A 507 11.93 19.35 -1.11
CA GLY A 507 11.58 20.14 -2.30
C GLY A 507 10.31 19.68 -3.01
N VAL A 508 9.41 19.01 -2.28
CA VAL A 508 8.14 18.53 -2.81
C VAL A 508 7.15 19.70 -2.74
N GLY A 509 6.77 20.25 -3.88
CA GLY A 509 5.69 21.23 -3.99
C GLY A 509 4.34 20.55 -4.25
N MET A 510 3.26 21.34 -4.30
CA MET A 510 1.95 20.85 -4.73
C MET A 510 1.97 20.33 -6.17
N ASP A 511 2.86 20.85 -7.01
CA ASP A 511 3.14 20.32 -8.35
C ASP A 511 3.56 18.83 -8.35
N VAL A 512 4.38 18.42 -7.39
CA VAL A 512 4.79 17.01 -7.21
C VAL A 512 3.61 16.15 -6.79
N VAL A 513 2.74 16.64 -5.90
CA VAL A 513 1.51 15.93 -5.50
C VAL A 513 0.62 15.68 -6.71
N LYS A 514 0.37 16.70 -7.53
CA LYS A 514 -0.42 16.55 -8.77
C LYS A 514 0.22 15.56 -9.73
N ARG A 515 1.53 15.63 -9.93
CA ARG A 515 2.25 14.72 -10.83
C ARG A 515 2.21 13.27 -10.34
N ASN A 516 2.36 13.03 -9.04
CA ASN A 516 2.28 11.69 -8.46
C ASN A 516 0.88 11.10 -8.65
N ILE A 517 -0.17 11.90 -8.39
CA ILE A 517 -1.57 11.49 -8.58
C ILE A 517 -1.86 11.20 -10.06
N GLN A 518 -1.38 12.05 -10.98
CA GLN A 518 -1.51 11.81 -12.42
C GLN A 518 -0.74 10.57 -12.90
N GLY A 519 0.43 10.30 -12.32
CA GLY A 519 1.21 9.09 -12.58
C GLY A 519 0.49 7.80 -12.17
N MET A 520 -0.45 7.88 -11.22
CA MET A 520 -1.35 6.79 -10.85
C MET A 520 -2.60 6.68 -11.74
N GLY A 521 -2.71 7.51 -12.80
CA GLY A 521 -3.92 7.60 -13.62
C GLY A 521 -5.07 8.33 -12.94
N GLY A 522 -4.81 9.00 -11.83
CA GLY A 522 -5.79 9.74 -11.06
C GLY A 522 -5.87 11.22 -11.41
N ARG A 523 -6.80 11.91 -10.75
CA ARG A 523 -6.94 13.38 -10.79
C ARG A 523 -7.14 13.95 -9.40
N VAL A 524 -6.74 15.22 -9.24
CA VAL A 524 -6.90 15.97 -7.99
C VAL A 524 -7.71 17.24 -8.24
N GLU A 525 -8.70 17.47 -7.39
CA GLU A 525 -9.61 18.61 -7.41
C GLU A 525 -9.56 19.31 -6.05
N ILE A 526 -9.62 20.64 -6.03
CA ILE A 526 -9.70 21.39 -4.77
C ILE A 526 -10.96 22.24 -4.77
N GLN A 527 -11.71 22.15 -3.69
CA GLN A 527 -12.85 23.00 -3.38
C GLN A 527 -12.55 23.71 -2.07
N SER A 528 -12.57 25.04 -2.08
CA SER A 528 -12.26 25.83 -0.88
C SER A 528 -13.15 27.05 -0.79
N LYS A 529 -13.44 27.46 0.44
CA LYS A 529 -14.17 28.68 0.73
C LYS A 529 -13.52 29.39 1.90
N LYS A 530 -13.25 30.67 1.73
CA LYS A 530 -12.63 31.51 2.76
C LYS A 530 -13.50 31.52 4.03
N GLY A 531 -12.92 31.11 5.14
CA GLY A 531 -13.55 30.97 6.45
C GLY A 531 -14.25 29.63 6.72
N GLU A 532 -14.51 28.80 5.70
CA GLU A 532 -15.18 27.50 5.87
C GLU A 532 -14.21 26.30 5.80
N GLY A 533 -13.01 26.50 5.23
CA GLY A 533 -11.97 25.47 5.10
C GLY A 533 -11.73 25.02 3.65
N THR A 534 -10.95 23.95 3.50
CA THR A 534 -10.58 23.37 2.20
C THR A 534 -10.92 21.88 2.12
N ASN A 535 -11.38 21.44 0.96
CA ASN A 535 -11.62 20.05 0.62
C ASN A 535 -10.83 19.68 -0.63
N THR A 536 -9.79 18.87 -0.46
CA THR A 536 -9.00 18.31 -1.55
C THR A 536 -9.48 16.90 -1.87
N ARG A 537 -9.85 16.66 -3.12
CA ARG A 537 -10.47 15.42 -3.59
C ARG A 537 -9.54 14.74 -4.59
N ILE A 538 -9.14 13.51 -4.30
CA ILE A 538 -8.32 12.67 -5.17
C ILE A 538 -9.22 11.57 -5.72
N VAL A 539 -9.29 11.45 -7.04
CA VAL A 539 -10.02 10.39 -7.73
C VAL A 539 -9.00 9.46 -8.37
N LEU A 540 -8.94 8.21 -7.92
CA LEU A 540 -8.07 7.17 -8.45
C LEU A 540 -8.90 6.09 -9.14
N PRO A 541 -8.44 5.53 -10.28
CA PRO A 541 -9.10 4.37 -10.89
C PRO A 541 -8.92 3.12 -10.01
N LEU A 542 -9.89 2.18 -10.08
CA LEU A 542 -9.87 0.92 -9.31
C LEU A 542 -8.96 -0.17 -9.89
N THR A 543 -8.40 0.01 -11.09
CA THR A 543 -7.74 -1.06 -11.86
C THR A 543 -6.33 -0.71 -12.31
N LEU A 544 -5.62 -1.71 -12.84
CA LEU A 544 -4.57 -1.53 -13.85
C LEU A 544 -4.95 -0.39 -14.80
N ALA A 545 -3.98 0.42 -15.20
CA ALA A 545 -4.20 1.63 -15.99
C ALA A 545 -4.87 1.28 -17.33
N ILE A 546 -6.20 1.23 -17.35
CA ILE A 546 -7.03 1.18 -18.55
C ILE A 546 -7.39 2.63 -18.84
N LEU A 547 -7.20 3.03 -20.09
CA LEU A 547 -7.44 4.39 -20.54
C LEU A 547 -8.46 4.34 -21.67
N ASP A 548 -9.53 5.13 -21.54
CA ASP A 548 -10.43 5.38 -22.66
C ASP A 548 -9.70 6.25 -23.69
N GLY A 549 -9.40 5.67 -24.85
CA GLY A 549 -8.61 6.28 -25.89
C GLY A 549 -9.42 6.52 -27.16
N MET A 550 -9.25 7.69 -27.77
CA MET A 550 -9.59 7.93 -29.16
C MET A 550 -8.42 7.47 -30.04
N SER A 551 -8.66 6.45 -30.86
CA SER A 551 -7.70 5.96 -31.85
C SER A 551 -7.69 6.89 -33.06
N ILE A 552 -6.53 7.46 -33.35
CA ILE A 552 -6.30 8.39 -34.45
C ILE A 552 -5.24 7.82 -35.39
N LYS A 553 -5.37 8.11 -36.69
CA LYS A 553 -4.41 7.72 -37.70
C LYS A 553 -3.70 8.93 -38.27
N VAL A 554 -2.41 8.80 -38.50
CA VAL A 554 -1.58 9.80 -39.19
C VAL A 554 -0.64 9.05 -40.13
N GLY A 555 -0.80 9.24 -41.43
CA GLY A 555 -0.14 8.44 -42.45
C GLY A 555 -0.47 6.94 -42.29
N GLY A 556 0.58 6.13 -42.10
CA GLY A 556 0.45 4.69 -41.82
C GLY A 556 0.35 4.34 -40.34
N GLU A 557 0.57 5.30 -39.45
CA GLU A 557 0.76 5.06 -38.01
C GLU A 557 -0.53 5.34 -37.22
N THR A 558 -0.76 4.53 -36.18
CA THR A 558 -1.91 4.66 -35.27
C THR A 558 -1.43 5.16 -33.90
N PHE A 559 -2.09 6.20 -33.39
CA PHE A 559 -1.83 6.78 -32.08
C PHE A 559 -3.10 6.77 -31.23
N ILE A 560 -2.94 6.81 -29.91
CA ILE A 560 -4.04 6.92 -28.96
C ILE A 560 -4.02 8.30 -28.31
N LEU A 561 -5.16 8.98 -28.36
CA LEU A 561 -5.39 10.24 -27.67
C LEU A 561 -6.35 10.01 -26.50
N PRO A 562 -6.00 10.37 -25.25
CA PRO A 562 -6.89 10.19 -24.11
C PRO A 562 -8.23 10.90 -24.32
N LEU A 563 -9.34 10.17 -24.25
CA LEU A 563 -10.66 10.71 -24.57
C LEU A 563 -11.07 11.85 -23.62
N SER A 564 -10.61 11.79 -22.37
CA SER A 564 -10.81 12.84 -21.36
C SER A 564 -10.23 14.21 -21.76
N THR A 565 -9.30 14.24 -22.71
CA THR A 565 -8.67 15.46 -23.21
C THR A 565 -9.32 15.99 -24.49
N VAL A 566 -10.17 15.18 -25.14
CA VAL A 566 -10.84 15.52 -26.40
C VAL A 566 -12.11 16.30 -26.10
N LEU A 567 -12.23 17.51 -26.66
CA LEU A 567 -13.43 18.35 -26.52
C LEU A 567 -14.40 18.16 -27.68
N GLU A 568 -13.90 18.35 -28.91
CA GLU A 568 -14.67 18.20 -30.14
C GLU A 568 -13.72 17.91 -31.32
N SER A 569 -14.26 17.48 -32.47
CA SER A 569 -13.50 17.34 -33.70
C SER A 569 -14.22 18.01 -34.86
N LEU A 570 -13.47 18.56 -35.81
CA LEU A 570 -14.00 19.24 -36.98
C LEU A 570 -13.04 19.11 -38.17
N GLN A 571 -13.55 19.31 -39.37
CA GLN A 571 -12.72 19.40 -40.57
C GLN A 571 -12.47 20.88 -40.93
N PRO A 572 -11.21 21.35 -40.99
CA PRO A 572 -10.90 22.75 -41.28
C PRO A 572 -11.34 23.18 -42.68
N ALA A 573 -11.91 24.38 -42.80
CA ALA A 573 -12.13 25.01 -44.11
C ALA A 573 -10.95 25.89 -44.52
N LYS A 574 -10.84 26.20 -45.83
CA LYS A 574 -9.77 27.05 -46.41
C LYS A 574 -9.65 28.47 -45.81
N GLY A 575 -10.62 28.90 -45.01
CA GLY A 575 -10.66 30.23 -44.39
C GLY A 575 -10.44 30.24 -42.88
N ASP A 576 -10.29 29.07 -42.26
CA ASP A 576 -10.23 28.94 -40.80
C ASP A 576 -8.79 29.00 -40.27
N MET A 577 -7.80 28.87 -41.15
CA MET A 577 -6.37 28.82 -40.81
C MET A 577 -5.71 30.20 -40.99
N TYR A 578 -4.97 30.63 -39.98
CA TYR A 578 -4.27 31.93 -39.95
C TYR A 578 -2.80 31.72 -39.60
N ALA A 579 -1.92 32.41 -40.33
CA ALA A 579 -0.50 32.47 -39.99
C ALA A 579 -0.23 33.66 -39.07
N MET A 580 0.47 33.42 -37.98
CA MET A 580 0.94 34.41 -37.00
C MET A 580 2.42 34.70 -37.21
N ALA A 581 2.92 35.79 -36.62
CA ALA A 581 4.35 36.12 -36.66
C ALA A 581 5.18 35.01 -35.99
N GLY A 582 6.19 34.47 -36.69
CA GLY A 582 7.10 33.44 -36.17
C GLY A 582 6.76 31.99 -36.55
N ASP A 583 6.16 31.75 -37.73
CA ASP A 583 5.77 30.43 -38.25
C ASP A 583 4.73 29.67 -37.38
N ASP A 584 4.04 30.38 -36.51
CA ASP A 584 2.93 29.84 -35.75
C ASP A 584 1.64 29.88 -36.56
N VAL A 585 0.93 28.75 -36.56
CA VAL A 585 -0.34 28.58 -37.26
C VAL A 585 -1.43 28.40 -36.22
N VAL A 586 -2.50 29.16 -36.38
CA VAL A 586 -3.68 29.07 -35.55
C VAL A 586 -4.90 28.76 -36.40
N ILE A 587 -5.84 28.01 -35.83
CA ILE A 587 -7.16 27.78 -36.42
C ILE A 587 -8.19 28.55 -35.63
N LYS A 588 -9.08 29.26 -36.33
CA LYS A 588 -10.22 29.93 -35.72
C LYS A 588 -11.37 28.94 -35.58
N VAL A 589 -11.72 28.60 -34.34
CA VAL A 589 -12.86 27.76 -34.02
C VAL A 589 -13.86 28.61 -33.25
N ARG A 590 -15.02 28.88 -33.86
CA ARG A 590 -16.00 29.85 -33.36
C ARG A 590 -15.34 31.24 -33.23
N ASP A 591 -15.20 31.77 -32.01
CA ASP A 591 -14.59 33.08 -31.75
C ASP A 591 -13.21 32.99 -31.07
N GLU A 592 -12.62 31.79 -30.97
CA GLU A 592 -11.31 31.55 -30.37
C GLU A 592 -10.26 31.15 -31.42
N TYR A 593 -9.02 31.62 -31.24
CA TYR A 593 -7.86 31.21 -32.04
C TYR A 593 -7.07 30.15 -31.29
N LEU A 594 -6.98 28.95 -31.85
CA LEU A 594 -6.34 27.80 -31.24
C LEU A 594 -5.02 27.47 -31.95
N PRO A 595 -3.90 27.27 -31.23
CA PRO A 595 -2.64 26.83 -31.81
C PRO A 595 -2.80 25.46 -32.48
N VAL A 596 -2.28 25.35 -33.70
CA VAL A 596 -2.33 24.11 -34.49
C VAL A 596 -1.09 23.27 -34.23
N ILE A 597 -1.30 21.99 -33.91
CA ILE A 597 -0.28 20.97 -33.74
C ILE A 597 -0.46 19.93 -34.85
N ALA A 598 0.35 19.99 -35.88
CA ALA A 598 0.36 18.98 -36.93
C ALA A 598 1.14 17.75 -36.46
N ILE A 599 0.44 16.63 -36.21
CA ILE A 599 1.06 15.44 -35.59
C ILE A 599 2.15 14.85 -36.47
N HIS A 600 1.95 14.85 -37.78
CA HIS A 600 2.95 14.36 -38.72
C HIS A 600 4.27 15.15 -38.67
N GLU A 601 4.23 16.47 -38.43
CA GLU A 601 5.44 17.30 -38.31
C GLU A 601 6.12 17.09 -36.96
N VAL A 602 5.33 16.96 -35.90
CA VAL A 602 5.84 16.83 -34.53
C VAL A 602 6.50 15.48 -34.31
N LEU A 603 5.92 14.40 -34.84
CA LEU A 603 6.41 13.03 -34.65
C LEU A 603 7.21 12.48 -35.84
N ASP A 604 7.51 13.31 -36.86
CA ASP A 604 8.24 12.92 -38.08
C ASP A 604 7.60 11.73 -38.82
N VAL A 605 6.27 11.76 -38.98
CA VAL A 605 5.51 10.68 -39.63
C VAL A 605 5.47 10.91 -41.15
N GLU A 606 5.94 9.91 -41.91
CA GLU A 606 5.89 9.92 -43.37
C GLU A 606 4.48 9.60 -43.92
N ASN A 607 4.20 10.02 -45.16
CA ASN A 607 2.96 9.73 -45.89
C ASN A 607 1.65 10.24 -45.26
N ALA A 608 1.73 11.18 -44.31
CA ALA A 608 0.55 11.80 -43.72
C ALA A 608 -0.12 12.84 -44.65
N ILE A 609 -1.40 13.14 -44.39
CA ILE A 609 -2.13 14.19 -45.09
C ILE A 609 -1.61 15.56 -44.64
N THR A 610 -0.97 16.26 -45.57
CA THR A 610 -0.40 17.60 -45.32
C THR A 610 -1.32 18.77 -45.66
N ASP A 611 -2.42 18.52 -46.38
CA ASP A 611 -3.45 19.54 -46.66
C ASP A 611 -4.41 19.65 -45.45
N PRO A 612 -4.39 20.77 -44.71
CA PRO A 612 -5.22 20.92 -43.52
C PRO A 612 -6.73 20.81 -43.77
N THR A 613 -7.17 21.03 -45.01
CA THR A 613 -8.60 20.93 -45.36
C THR A 613 -9.07 19.50 -45.63
N LYS A 614 -8.12 18.57 -45.74
CA LYS A 614 -8.38 17.13 -45.88
C LYS A 614 -8.10 16.35 -44.60
N SER A 615 -7.46 16.98 -43.61
CA SER A 615 -7.26 16.42 -42.29
C SER A 615 -8.43 16.75 -41.35
N ILE A 616 -8.44 16.09 -40.20
CA ILE A 616 -9.38 16.34 -39.11
C ILE A 616 -8.63 17.09 -38.02
N ALA A 617 -9.19 18.22 -37.57
CA ALA A 617 -8.73 18.95 -36.41
C ALA A 617 -9.45 18.42 -35.16
N VAL A 618 -8.71 17.77 -34.28
CA VAL A 618 -9.18 17.33 -32.96
C VAL A 618 -8.85 18.41 -31.95
N ILE A 619 -9.88 19.00 -31.35
CA ILE A 619 -9.73 20.05 -30.34
C ILE A 619 -9.51 19.38 -28.99
N VAL A 620 -8.35 19.64 -28.41
CA VAL A 620 -7.91 19.01 -27.16
C VAL A 620 -7.57 20.05 -26.10
N GLN A 621 -7.66 19.66 -24.83
CA GLN A 621 -7.29 20.48 -23.69
C GLN A 621 -6.15 19.86 -22.89
N GLY A 622 -5.06 20.61 -22.70
CA GLY A 622 -3.89 20.23 -21.90
C GLY A 622 -3.40 21.40 -21.04
N GLU A 623 -3.15 21.16 -19.75
CA GLU A 623 -2.76 22.19 -18.76
C GLU A 623 -3.64 23.45 -18.80
N GLY A 624 -4.95 23.30 -19.02
CA GLY A 624 -5.91 24.42 -19.08
C GLY A 624 -5.90 25.22 -20.39
N ARG A 625 -5.06 24.85 -21.37
CA ARG A 625 -5.02 25.47 -22.70
C ARG A 625 -5.63 24.54 -23.75
N ARG A 626 -6.24 25.13 -24.76
CA ARG A 626 -6.84 24.41 -25.89
C ARG A 626 -5.90 24.42 -27.08
N TYR A 627 -5.83 23.30 -27.79
CA TYR A 627 -5.01 23.11 -28.99
C TYR A 627 -5.85 22.41 -30.06
N ALA A 628 -5.49 22.62 -31.33
CA ALA A 628 -6.06 21.89 -32.44
C ALA A 628 -5.01 20.93 -33.01
N MET A 629 -5.19 19.62 -32.79
CA MET A 629 -4.31 18.58 -33.34
C MET A 629 -4.81 18.16 -34.72
N LEU A 630 -3.97 18.28 -35.75
CA LEU A 630 -4.29 17.79 -37.09
C LEU A 630 -3.92 16.30 -37.20
N VAL A 631 -4.91 15.49 -37.56
CA VAL A 631 -4.81 14.04 -37.77
C VAL A 631 -5.45 13.67 -39.11
N ASP A 632 -5.10 12.53 -39.68
CA ASP A 632 -5.63 12.12 -40.98
C ASP A 632 -7.02 11.50 -40.84
N GLU A 633 -7.19 10.65 -39.83
CA GLU A 633 -8.43 9.89 -39.62
C GLU A 633 -8.71 9.65 -38.13
N LEU A 634 -9.99 9.61 -37.76
CA LEU A 634 -10.48 9.14 -36.47
C LEU A 634 -10.99 7.72 -36.64
N ILE A 635 -10.29 6.73 -36.11
CA ILE A 635 -10.66 5.32 -36.24
C ILE A 635 -11.85 5.01 -35.32
N GLY A 636 -11.80 5.47 -34.07
CA GLY A 636 -12.87 5.25 -33.10
C GLY A 636 -12.40 5.28 -31.65
N GLN A 637 -13.35 5.05 -30.74
CA GLN A 637 -13.10 4.97 -29.30
C GLN A 637 -12.87 3.52 -28.89
N GLN A 638 -11.85 3.28 -28.06
CA GLN A 638 -11.57 1.97 -27.49
C GLN A 638 -10.91 2.09 -26.12
N GLN A 639 -11.15 1.12 -25.26
CA GLN A 639 -10.46 1.02 -23.98
C GLN A 639 -9.13 0.32 -24.20
N VAL A 640 -8.03 0.97 -23.82
CA VAL A 640 -6.69 0.44 -24.04
C VAL A 640 -5.97 0.19 -22.73
N VAL A 641 -5.21 -0.91 -22.67
CA VAL A 641 -4.39 -1.23 -21.50
C VAL A 641 -3.06 -0.49 -21.61
N VAL A 642 -2.84 0.46 -20.71
CA VAL A 642 -1.62 1.27 -20.67
C VAL A 642 -0.46 0.39 -20.20
N LYS A 643 0.58 0.31 -21.03
CA LYS A 643 1.86 -0.32 -20.71
C LYS A 643 2.91 0.78 -20.55
N ASN A 644 3.69 0.70 -19.46
CA ASN A 644 4.78 1.65 -19.26
C ASN A 644 5.89 1.41 -20.31
N LEU A 645 6.40 2.49 -20.89
CA LEU A 645 7.53 2.47 -21.83
C LEU A 645 8.89 2.47 -21.09
N GLU A 646 8.92 2.86 -19.82
CA GLU A 646 10.12 3.25 -19.08
C GLU A 646 11.10 2.11 -18.77
N ASP A 647 10.63 0.86 -18.65
CA ASP A 647 11.51 -0.28 -18.34
C ASP A 647 12.47 -0.61 -19.50
N ASN A 648 12.10 -0.25 -20.73
CA ASN A 648 12.83 -0.62 -21.96
C ASN A 648 13.25 0.59 -22.81
N TYR A 649 12.63 1.76 -22.64
CA TYR A 649 12.83 2.93 -23.49
C TYR A 649 13.06 4.21 -22.67
N ARG A 650 13.94 5.08 -23.17
CA ARG A 650 14.08 6.43 -22.62
C ARG A 650 12.81 7.23 -22.88
N LYS A 651 12.46 8.10 -21.94
CA LYS A 651 11.30 9.00 -22.04
C LYS A 651 11.26 9.72 -23.39
N VAL A 652 10.25 9.39 -24.21
CA VAL A 652 10.05 9.99 -25.53
C VAL A 652 9.21 11.25 -25.36
N PRO A 653 9.72 12.45 -25.71
CA PRO A 653 8.93 13.68 -25.61
C PRO A 653 7.65 13.60 -26.46
N GLY A 654 6.51 13.97 -25.89
CA GLY A 654 5.20 13.93 -26.58
C GLY A 654 4.46 12.59 -26.49
N VAL A 655 5.02 11.60 -25.80
CA VAL A 655 4.41 10.29 -25.54
C VAL A 655 4.33 10.05 -24.04
N SER A 656 3.16 9.65 -23.55
CA SER A 656 2.95 9.33 -22.12
C SER A 656 3.18 7.84 -21.84
N ALA A 657 2.73 6.96 -22.73
CA ALA A 657 2.81 5.51 -22.58
C ALA A 657 2.56 4.80 -23.94
N ALA A 658 2.48 3.47 -23.93
CA ALA A 658 2.12 2.68 -25.11
C ALA A 658 0.99 1.69 -24.78
N THR A 659 0.32 1.20 -25.82
CA THR A 659 -0.65 0.09 -25.73
C THR A 659 -0.45 -0.86 -26.90
N ILE A 660 -0.97 -2.07 -26.76
CA ILE A 660 -1.09 -3.05 -27.84
C ILE A 660 -2.53 -3.00 -28.36
N LEU A 661 -2.71 -2.88 -29.67
CA LEU A 661 -4.01 -2.87 -30.36
C LEU A 661 -4.49 -4.30 -30.64
N GLY A 662 -5.76 -4.43 -31.05
CA GLY A 662 -6.36 -5.71 -31.41
C GLY A 662 -5.68 -6.42 -32.60
N ASP A 663 -4.95 -5.72 -33.46
CA ASP A 663 -4.16 -6.37 -34.51
C ASP A 663 -2.75 -6.78 -34.04
N GLY A 664 -2.44 -6.61 -32.74
CA GLY A 664 -1.13 -6.83 -32.16
C GLY A 664 -0.11 -5.72 -32.44
N SER A 665 -0.50 -4.66 -33.16
CA SER A 665 0.36 -3.50 -33.38
C SER A 665 0.50 -2.67 -32.10
N VAL A 666 1.61 -1.94 -31.98
CA VAL A 666 1.86 -1.05 -30.84
C VAL A 666 1.41 0.35 -31.21
N ALA A 667 0.56 0.95 -30.38
CA ALA A 667 0.15 2.35 -30.51
C ALA A 667 0.68 3.18 -29.34
N LEU A 668 1.15 4.39 -29.64
CA LEU A 668 1.67 5.31 -28.64
C LEU A 668 0.54 6.20 -28.11
N ILE A 669 0.49 6.36 -26.78
CA ILE A 669 -0.45 7.24 -26.10
C ILE A 669 0.16 8.64 -26.04
N LEU A 670 -0.54 9.61 -26.62
CA LEU A 670 -0.03 10.97 -26.81
C LEU A 670 -0.15 11.83 -25.55
N ASP A 671 0.93 12.57 -25.25
CA ASP A 671 0.93 13.65 -24.26
C ASP A 671 0.79 15.00 -24.97
N ILE A 672 -0.38 15.62 -24.87
CA ILE A 672 -0.71 16.89 -25.55
C ILE A 672 0.27 18.00 -25.18
N THR A 673 0.59 18.14 -23.90
CA THR A 673 1.50 19.19 -23.41
C THR A 673 2.91 18.94 -23.92
N GLY A 674 3.35 17.68 -23.85
CA GLY A 674 4.63 17.25 -24.41
C GLY A 674 4.74 17.51 -25.91
N LEU A 675 3.69 17.21 -26.68
CA LEU A 675 3.63 17.44 -28.13
C LEU A 675 3.71 18.92 -28.49
N HIS A 676 3.01 19.78 -27.75
CA HIS A 676 3.09 21.22 -27.99
C HIS A 676 4.51 21.76 -27.72
N ARG A 677 5.16 21.34 -26.63
CA ARG A 677 6.56 21.72 -26.35
C ARG A 677 7.51 21.22 -27.44
N LEU A 678 7.31 19.99 -27.91
CA LEU A 678 8.11 19.40 -28.99
C LEU A 678 7.92 20.16 -30.31
N SER A 679 6.68 20.55 -30.63
CA SER A 679 6.35 21.36 -31.81
C SER A 679 7.11 22.69 -31.81
N ARG A 680 7.07 23.44 -30.70
CA ARG A 680 7.80 24.72 -30.59
C ARG A 680 9.31 24.52 -30.70
N ALA A 681 9.87 23.53 -30.02
CA ALA A 681 11.30 23.25 -30.08
C ALA A 681 11.78 22.90 -31.51
N LYS A 682 10.99 22.15 -32.29
CA LYS A 682 11.30 21.84 -33.70
C LYS A 682 11.23 23.06 -34.61
N LYS A 683 10.26 23.96 -34.38
CA LYS A 683 10.15 25.24 -35.11
C LYS A 683 11.34 26.15 -34.82
N GLU A 684 11.71 26.31 -33.54
CA GLU A 684 12.88 27.09 -33.12
C GLU A 684 14.20 26.53 -33.67
N ALA A 685 14.30 25.20 -33.80
CA ALA A 685 15.47 24.53 -34.39
C ALA A 685 15.52 24.59 -35.93
N GLY A 686 14.54 25.22 -36.60
CA GLY A 686 14.47 25.35 -38.06
C GLY A 686 14.28 24.02 -38.79
N LYS A 687 13.82 22.96 -38.10
CA LYS A 687 13.61 21.62 -38.68
C LYS A 687 12.23 21.44 -39.33
N VAL A 688 11.25 22.28 -38.97
CA VAL A 688 9.97 22.32 -39.68
C VAL A 688 10.18 23.13 -40.96
N THR A 689 10.25 22.43 -42.09
CA THR A 689 10.43 23.07 -43.39
C THR A 689 9.18 23.87 -43.74
N ASN A 690 9.38 25.11 -44.22
CA ASN A 690 8.39 26.03 -44.81
C ASN A 690 7.06 25.35 -45.17
N HIS A 691 5.97 25.75 -44.50
CA HIS A 691 4.61 25.32 -44.83
C HIS A 691 4.40 25.39 -46.36
N PRO A 692 4.29 24.26 -47.08
CA PRO A 692 4.13 24.25 -48.54
C PRO A 692 2.79 24.85 -49.00
N HIS A 693 1.95 25.26 -48.04
CA HIS A 693 0.56 25.61 -48.19
C HIS A 693 0.26 27.04 -47.71
N LEU A 694 1.18 27.99 -47.90
CA LEU A 694 0.96 29.44 -47.75
C LEU A 694 -0.35 29.94 -48.42
N ALA A 695 -0.88 29.22 -49.42
CA ALA A 695 -2.14 29.52 -50.09
C ALA A 695 -3.41 29.31 -49.23
N TYR A 696 -3.31 28.61 -48.09
CA TYR A 696 -4.44 28.32 -47.20
C TYR A 696 -4.49 29.20 -45.94
N TYR A 697 -3.43 29.98 -45.70
CA TYR A 697 -3.30 30.80 -44.52
C TYR A 697 -3.65 32.24 -44.85
N LYS A 698 -4.64 32.80 -44.15
CA LYS A 698 -4.79 34.26 -44.12
C LYS A 698 -3.69 34.85 -43.22
N GLU A 699 -3.05 35.92 -43.66
CA GLU A 699 -2.27 36.75 -42.74
C GLU A 699 -3.23 37.29 -41.68
N ALA A 700 -2.91 37.06 -40.40
CA ALA A 700 -3.66 37.67 -39.32
C ALA A 700 -3.47 39.19 -39.40
N GLU A 701 -4.56 39.97 -39.56
CA GLU A 701 -4.47 41.42 -39.44
C GLU A 701 -3.99 41.76 -38.01
N PRO A 702 -2.92 42.56 -37.85
CA PRO A 702 -2.42 42.92 -36.53
C PRO A 702 -3.50 43.73 -35.80
N SER A 703 -3.82 43.28 -34.58
CA SER A 703 -4.75 43.95 -33.66
C SER A 703 -4.19 45.27 -33.14
#